data_AF-A0A7V9FNH1-F1
#
_entry.id   AF-A0A7V9FNH1-F1
#
_cell.length_a   1.000
_cell.length_b   1.000
_cell.length_c   1.000
_cell.angle_alpha   90.00
_cell.angle_beta   90.00
_cell.angle_gamma   90.00
#
_symmetry.space_group_name_H-M   'P 1'
#
loop_
_entity.id
_entity.type
_entity.pdbx_description
1 polymer ?
#
loop_
_entity_poly.entity_id
_entity_poly.type
_entity_poly.pdbx_seq_one_letter_code
_entity_poly.pdbx_strand_id
1 'polypeptide(L)'
;MDTAVATVLTAGRTWRVEVPVAAASPLLPLLAAGVGLGLALLLLVLHRRTASDSTETRRALRKLRVAEERMEASDRAVELIAATSDALVLDVDRDGVIRSCSGTTALLGYEPAELVGTPVFALLHPDDVGAVGTGPQRYLHKDGTPVVLEASRDTRRDALGFATGTFTVLREPSEGNLPSVAQRIAGAVALEPDPIELFTIVAEEAGSELNVPAVALVRFERGGFGTVVGAWQEPEMRERAPGTTVDLDTSTPAGQVFAEGRAVPGGAPIRIGNKPWGVLVAEGADPARLASLAEIAQGAVAYADASAQLGSLGTRDSITNLPDHRAFHEQLRAEVRRAQRHERALSLVLVNLDGFRGVNEEHGRLAGDRVLAEAARRLAASVRQGEIVSRVGADHFAWILPETEGLNGWIGAERARRAISSTPFEGVGTVTASAGVSDLEGVGGADELLALAEVALVHAKSSGGDATFRHSDELDRTAGELRDDERGLKRLRALARELDAEDPGMEGHSERVARLAEKLAVVAGWSPEWAVRLAQVAAVHDVGKLSLGDDVLRKSGPLDELELEQMRNHPDTGAEIAVNALDPEQLSWIRHHHERWDGTGYPSRLSGELIPAGARLLALAEAWDSMTSSRLYGEALSISDALAECRRESGAQFAPEAVEALERLWALGAIDPVADARATAD
;
A
#
# COMPACT_ATOMS: atom_id res chain seq x y z
N MET A 1 45.47 -9.10 -1.19
CA MET A 1 44.38 -8.42 -0.47
C MET A 1 43.35 -9.49 -0.24
N ASP A 2 43.17 -9.94 0.99
CA ASP A 2 42.29 -11.06 1.28
C ASP A 2 40.84 -10.65 1.01
N THR A 3 40.14 -11.46 0.22
CA THR A 3 38.71 -11.33 -0.08
C THR A 3 37.95 -12.46 0.61
N ALA A 4 36.88 -12.12 1.32
CA ALA A 4 35.95 -13.10 1.89
C ALA A 4 34.85 -13.38 0.86
N VAL A 5 34.58 -14.66 0.59
CA VAL A 5 33.55 -15.08 -0.37
C VAL A 5 32.30 -15.51 0.40
N ALA A 6 31.23 -14.73 0.30
CA ALA A 6 29.92 -15.09 0.84
C ALA A 6 29.08 -15.78 -0.24
N THR A 7 28.39 -16.86 0.14
CA THR A 7 27.53 -17.63 -0.76
C THR A 7 26.09 -17.57 -0.25
N VAL A 8 25.16 -17.09 -1.07
CA VAL A 8 23.74 -16.95 -0.72
C VAL A 8 22.90 -17.81 -1.65
N LEU A 9 22.00 -18.60 -1.08
CA LEU A 9 21.04 -19.44 -1.80
C LEU A 9 19.65 -18.78 -1.76
N THR A 10 19.07 -18.49 -2.93
CA THR A 10 17.71 -17.96 -3.05
C THR A 10 17.08 -18.43 -4.36
N ALA A 11 15.79 -18.79 -4.32
CA ALA A 11 15.01 -19.30 -5.46
C ALA A 11 15.72 -20.43 -6.24
N GLY A 12 16.36 -21.37 -5.52
CA GLY A 12 17.07 -22.51 -6.12
C GLY A 12 18.38 -22.16 -6.83
N ARG A 13 18.85 -20.90 -6.78
CA ARG A 13 20.12 -20.45 -7.37
C ARG A 13 21.11 -20.01 -6.30
N THR A 14 22.38 -20.30 -6.56
CA THR A 14 23.49 -19.97 -5.65
C THR A 14 24.25 -18.75 -6.18
N TRP A 15 24.36 -17.72 -5.36
CA TRP A 15 25.04 -16.46 -5.68
C TRP A 15 26.31 -16.35 -4.84
N ARG A 16 27.45 -16.08 -5.48
CA ARG A 16 28.72 -15.81 -4.80
C ARG A 16 29.06 -14.33 -4.88
N VAL A 17 29.42 -13.73 -3.75
CA VAL A 17 29.84 -12.33 -3.65
C VAL A 17 31.20 -12.28 -2.95
N GLU A 18 32.18 -11.64 -3.58
CA GLU A 18 33.51 -11.43 -3.00
C GLU A 18 33.59 -10.06 -2.34
N VAL A 19 33.99 -10.01 -1.07
CA VAL A 19 34.09 -8.78 -0.28
C VAL A 19 35.53 -8.57 0.20
N PRO A 20 36.15 -7.40 -0.05
CA PRO A 20 37.51 -7.10 0.44
C PRO A 20 37.56 -6.94 1.97
N VAL A 21 38.48 -7.65 2.63
CA VAL A 21 38.58 -7.73 4.11
C VAL A 21 38.95 -6.38 4.77
N ALA A 22 39.42 -5.39 4.01
CA ALA A 22 39.81 -4.07 4.55
C ALA A 22 38.63 -3.19 5.02
N ALA A 23 37.38 -3.60 4.81
CA ALA A 23 36.17 -2.92 5.27
C ALA A 23 35.49 -3.62 6.47
N ALA A 24 36.20 -4.48 7.21
CA ALA A 24 35.66 -5.23 8.33
C ALA A 24 35.40 -4.35 9.57
N SER A 25 34.27 -3.62 9.54
CA SER A 25 33.50 -3.23 10.73
C SER A 25 32.86 -4.50 11.34
N PRO A 26 32.35 -4.51 12.60
CA PRO A 26 31.87 -5.72 13.30
C PRO A 26 30.53 -6.28 12.73
N LEU A 27 30.21 -5.98 11.48
CA LEU A 27 28.97 -6.31 10.78
C LEU A 27 28.95 -7.73 10.18
N LEU A 28 30.07 -8.47 10.22
CA LEU A 28 30.13 -9.81 9.60
C LEU A 28 29.36 -10.93 10.31
N PRO A 29 29.04 -10.91 11.62
CA PRO A 29 28.19 -11.94 12.22
C PRO A 29 26.69 -11.80 11.86
N LEU A 30 26.24 -10.62 11.39
CA LEU A 30 24.82 -10.31 11.17
C LEU A 30 24.27 -10.78 9.82
N LEU A 31 25.12 -11.20 8.88
CA LEU A 31 24.67 -11.75 7.59
C LEU A 31 24.17 -13.21 7.69
N ALA A 32 24.33 -13.87 8.84
CA ALA A 32 23.90 -15.25 9.05
C ALA A 32 22.48 -15.39 9.65
N ALA A 33 21.86 -14.30 10.10
CA ALA A 33 20.56 -14.34 10.78
C ALA A 33 19.50 -13.51 10.03
N GLY A 34 19.02 -14.01 8.88
CA GLY A 34 17.64 -13.84 8.44
C GLY A 34 17.04 -12.44 8.23
N VAL A 35 17.80 -11.34 8.17
CA VAL A 35 17.24 -10.00 7.94
C VAL A 35 17.46 -9.52 6.51
N GLY A 36 16.41 -9.69 5.70
CA GLY A 36 15.95 -8.72 4.69
C GLY A 36 16.92 -8.30 3.58
N LEU A 37 16.72 -8.90 2.40
CA LEU A 37 17.21 -8.47 1.08
C LEU A 37 17.20 -6.93 0.86
N GLY A 38 16.28 -6.21 1.50
CA GLY A 38 16.15 -4.74 1.45
C GLY A 38 17.31 -3.96 2.08
N LEU A 39 17.93 -4.45 3.17
CA LEU A 39 19.08 -3.79 3.80
C LEU A 39 20.35 -3.96 2.95
N ALA A 40 20.52 -5.14 2.35
CA ALA A 40 21.61 -5.43 1.42
C ALA A 40 21.47 -4.60 0.13
N LEU A 41 20.26 -4.48 -0.43
CA LEU A 41 19.95 -3.61 -1.57
C LEU A 41 20.17 -2.13 -1.25
N LEU A 42 19.77 -1.66 -0.07
CA LEU A 42 19.98 -0.28 0.36
C LEU A 42 21.48 0.03 0.54
N LEU A 43 22.24 -0.90 1.13
CA LEU A 43 23.70 -0.79 1.25
C LEU A 43 24.41 -0.82 -0.11
N LEU A 44 23.93 -1.65 -1.07
CA LEU A 44 24.43 -1.67 -2.46
C LEU A 44 24.11 -0.38 -3.22
N VAL A 45 22.91 0.18 -3.03
CA VAL A 45 22.49 1.47 -3.63
C VAL A 45 23.25 2.64 -3.02
N LEU A 46 23.51 2.60 -1.70
CA LEU A 46 24.29 3.62 -1.01
C LEU A 46 25.78 3.51 -1.36
N HIS A 47 26.33 2.30 -1.48
CA HIS A 47 27.72 2.07 -1.90
C HIS A 47 27.96 2.42 -3.38
N ARG A 48 26.96 2.27 -4.27
CA ARG A 48 27.05 2.80 -5.65
C ARG A 48 26.98 4.33 -5.73
N ARG A 49 26.57 5.02 -4.66
CA ARG A 49 26.50 6.50 -4.57
C ARG A 49 27.66 7.13 -3.79
N THR A 50 28.66 6.37 -3.33
CA THR A 50 29.80 6.86 -2.52
C THR A 50 30.85 7.66 -3.29
N ALA A 51 30.44 8.56 -4.17
CA ALA A 51 31.35 9.52 -4.80
C ALA A 51 31.13 10.98 -4.37
N SER A 52 30.21 11.28 -3.45
CA SER A 52 30.00 12.67 -3.00
C SER A 52 29.64 12.79 -1.52
N ASP A 53 30.53 13.40 -0.74
CA ASP A 53 30.44 13.67 0.68
C ASP A 53 29.45 14.81 0.97
N SER A 54 28.15 14.48 1.01
CA SER A 54 27.08 15.47 1.23
C SER A 54 26.46 15.39 2.64
N THR A 55 25.94 16.53 3.10
CA THR A 55 25.15 16.70 4.33
C THR A 55 23.98 15.73 4.48
N GLU A 56 23.47 15.18 3.39
CA GLU A 56 22.43 14.15 3.40
C GLU A 56 22.95 12.82 3.96
N THR A 57 24.20 12.46 3.68
CA THR A 57 24.85 11.24 4.18
C THR A 57 25.00 11.28 5.70
N ARG A 58 25.38 12.44 6.27
CA ARG A 58 25.44 12.62 7.73
C ARG A 58 24.06 12.60 8.38
N ARG A 59 23.03 13.11 7.69
CA ARG A 59 21.63 13.06 8.16
C ARG A 59 21.06 11.65 8.10
N ALA A 60 21.38 10.88 7.07
CA ALA A 60 21.01 9.49 6.90
C ALA A 60 21.70 8.61 7.95
N LEU A 61 23.02 8.76 8.15
CA LEU A 61 23.77 8.03 9.19
C LEU A 61 23.28 8.36 10.61
N ARG A 62 22.89 9.61 10.88
CA ARG A 62 22.28 9.99 12.16
C ARG A 62 20.89 9.38 12.35
N LYS A 63 20.08 9.30 11.28
CA LYS A 63 18.79 8.59 11.32
C LYS A 63 18.99 7.09 11.52
N LEU A 64 20.03 6.51 10.92
CA LEU A 64 20.36 5.09 11.02
C LEU A 64 20.84 4.73 12.42
N ARG A 65 21.72 5.54 13.02
CA ARG A 65 22.18 5.37 14.40
C ARG A 65 21.05 5.52 15.44
N VAL A 66 20.13 6.45 15.20
CA VAL A 66 18.91 6.60 16.03
C VAL A 66 17.95 5.42 15.83
N ALA A 67 17.89 4.83 14.63
CA ALA A 67 17.12 3.62 14.37
C ALA A 67 17.75 2.38 15.02
N GLU A 68 19.08 2.24 14.98
CA GLU A 68 19.85 1.20 15.68
C GLU A 68 19.65 1.29 17.21
N GLU A 69 19.85 2.48 17.80
CA GLU A 69 19.64 2.71 19.24
C GLU A 69 18.18 2.42 19.68
N ARG A 70 17.21 2.51 18.75
CA ARG A 70 15.78 2.23 18.99
C ARG A 70 15.39 0.78 18.71
N MET A 71 16.08 0.10 17.80
CA MET A 71 15.92 -1.34 17.58
C MET A 71 16.52 -2.11 18.76
N GLU A 72 17.68 -1.67 19.27
CA GLU A 72 18.20 -2.14 20.57
C GLU A 72 17.22 -1.85 21.72
N ALA A 73 16.41 -0.79 21.65
CA ALA A 73 15.38 -0.51 22.66
C ALA A 73 14.13 -1.38 22.52
N SER A 74 13.76 -1.80 21.29
CA SER A 74 12.69 -2.76 21.00
C SER A 74 13.09 -4.19 21.40
N ASP A 75 14.33 -4.59 21.09
CA ASP A 75 14.91 -5.85 21.54
C ASP A 75 15.04 -5.86 23.07
N ARG A 76 15.45 -4.74 23.69
CA ARG A 76 15.41 -4.57 25.14
C ARG A 76 14.00 -4.56 25.73
N ALA A 77 12.97 -4.16 24.98
CA ALA A 77 11.58 -4.21 25.43
C ALA A 77 11.04 -5.64 25.42
N VAL A 78 11.42 -6.44 24.40
CA VAL A 78 11.19 -7.89 24.36
C VAL A 78 11.98 -8.60 25.47
N GLU A 79 13.22 -8.18 25.75
CA GLU A 79 14.00 -8.65 26.90
C GLU A 79 13.39 -8.20 28.24
N LEU A 80 12.79 -7.00 28.34
CA LEU A 80 12.09 -6.53 29.54
C LEU A 80 10.82 -7.33 29.80
N ILE A 81 10.05 -7.64 28.74
CA ILE A 81 8.87 -8.51 28.78
C ILE A 81 9.28 -9.94 29.18
N ALA A 82 10.41 -10.42 28.66
CA ALA A 82 11.01 -11.70 29.05
C ALA A 82 11.51 -11.72 30.50
N ALA A 83 11.96 -10.59 31.04
CA ALA A 83 12.44 -10.47 32.41
C ALA A 83 11.32 -10.34 33.46
N THR A 84 10.09 -9.99 33.06
CA THR A 84 8.95 -9.76 33.96
C THR A 84 7.82 -10.79 33.86
N SER A 85 7.94 -11.84 33.04
CA SER A 85 6.87 -12.82 32.85
C SER A 85 7.32 -14.26 33.16
N ASP A 86 6.54 -14.99 33.97
CA ASP A 86 6.66 -16.44 34.14
C ASP A 86 6.16 -17.21 32.89
N ALA A 87 6.38 -16.66 31.69
CA ALA A 87 5.82 -17.11 30.42
C ALA A 87 6.90 -17.22 29.34
N LEU A 88 6.85 -18.30 28.57
CA LEU A 88 7.73 -18.54 27.43
C LEU A 88 6.99 -18.13 26.15
N VAL A 89 7.50 -17.13 25.46
CA VAL A 89 6.97 -16.63 24.19
C VAL A 89 7.82 -17.17 23.06
N LEU A 90 7.19 -17.72 22.03
CA LEU A 90 7.84 -18.29 20.85
C LEU A 90 7.30 -17.60 19.59
N ASP A 91 8.17 -17.06 18.74
CA ASP A 91 7.86 -16.68 17.36
C ASP A 91 8.17 -17.87 16.46
N VAL A 92 7.14 -18.41 15.82
CA VAL A 92 7.21 -19.62 15.01
C VAL A 92 6.83 -19.28 13.57
N ASP A 93 7.58 -19.79 12.60
CA ASP A 93 7.27 -19.54 11.20
C ASP A 93 6.28 -20.53 10.57
N ARG A 94 6.01 -20.34 9.26
CA ARG A 94 5.09 -21.19 8.50
C ARG A 94 5.47 -22.67 8.54
N ASP A 95 6.75 -22.99 8.69
CA ASP A 95 7.27 -24.36 8.70
C ASP A 95 7.30 -24.94 10.13
N GLY A 96 6.81 -24.19 11.11
CA GLY A 96 6.78 -24.62 12.51
C GLY A 96 8.13 -24.45 13.21
N VAL A 97 9.07 -23.69 12.66
CA VAL A 97 10.41 -23.49 13.23
C VAL A 97 10.43 -22.24 14.11
N ILE A 98 11.01 -22.38 15.31
CA ILE A 98 11.15 -21.27 16.25
C ILE A 98 12.21 -20.29 15.72
N ARG A 99 11.80 -19.06 15.41
CA ARG A 99 12.68 -17.97 14.94
C ARG A 99 13.27 -17.15 16.06
N SER A 100 12.46 -16.90 17.09
CA SER A 100 12.89 -16.20 18.30
C SER A 100 12.06 -16.69 19.49
N CYS A 101 12.59 -16.53 20.70
CA CYS A 101 11.88 -16.87 21.91
C CYS A 101 12.28 -15.96 23.08
N SER A 102 11.40 -15.80 24.07
CA SER A 102 11.71 -15.11 25.32
C SER A 102 12.61 -15.96 26.22
N GLY A 103 13.38 -15.28 27.09
CA GLY A 103 14.24 -15.94 28.06
C GLY A 103 13.54 -16.28 29.37
N THR A 104 13.11 -17.54 29.52
CA THR A 104 12.81 -18.13 30.84
C THR A 104 13.20 -19.61 30.87
N THR A 105 14.37 -19.92 31.44
CA THR A 105 14.78 -21.31 31.76
C THR A 105 13.83 -21.98 32.76
N ALA A 106 12.99 -21.21 33.47
CA ALA A 106 12.10 -21.71 34.50
C ALA A 106 11.02 -22.69 34.00
N LEU A 107 10.50 -22.53 32.77
CA LEU A 107 9.37 -23.33 32.28
C LEU A 107 9.80 -24.65 31.64
N LEU A 108 10.79 -24.61 30.74
CA LEU A 108 11.22 -25.78 29.96
C LEU A 108 12.72 -26.09 30.10
N GLY A 109 13.49 -25.31 30.87
CA GLY A 109 14.90 -25.58 31.13
C GLY A 109 15.85 -25.24 29.97
N TYR A 110 15.35 -24.74 28.83
CA TYR A 110 16.14 -24.36 27.67
C TYR A 110 16.60 -22.90 27.74
N GLU A 111 17.82 -22.65 27.28
CA GLU A 111 18.28 -21.30 26.97
C GLU A 111 17.72 -20.85 25.60
N PRO A 112 17.48 -19.55 25.37
CA PRO A 112 16.91 -19.06 24.11
C PRO A 112 17.68 -19.50 22.86
N ALA A 113 19.00 -19.52 22.94
CA ALA A 113 19.87 -19.96 21.84
C ALA A 113 19.72 -21.44 21.49
N GLU A 114 19.20 -22.27 22.40
CA GLU A 114 18.97 -23.71 22.18
C GLU A 114 17.62 -23.98 21.51
N LEU A 115 16.66 -23.06 21.63
CA LEU A 115 15.32 -23.17 21.04
C LEU A 115 15.26 -22.61 19.63
N VAL A 116 16.00 -21.54 19.34
CA VAL A 116 15.99 -20.93 17.99
C VAL A 116 16.51 -21.92 16.95
N GLY A 117 15.73 -22.12 15.88
CA GLY A 117 16.00 -23.07 14.80
C GLY A 117 15.48 -24.49 15.06
N THR A 118 14.89 -24.78 16.22
CA THR A 118 14.21 -26.05 16.46
C THR A 118 12.72 -26.00 16.08
N PRO A 119 12.14 -27.12 15.60
CA PRO A 119 10.72 -27.17 15.35
C PRO A 119 9.92 -27.12 16.65
N VAL A 120 8.87 -26.29 16.72
CA VAL A 120 8.07 -26.10 17.94
C VAL A 120 7.43 -27.40 18.44
N PHE A 121 7.11 -28.33 17.52
CA PHE A 121 6.54 -29.63 17.88
C PHE A 121 7.55 -30.55 18.57
N ALA A 122 8.85 -30.30 18.47
CA ALA A 122 9.86 -31.07 19.19
C ALA A 122 9.79 -30.84 20.71
N LEU A 123 9.16 -29.73 21.12
CA LEU A 123 8.88 -29.43 22.52
C LEU A 123 7.61 -30.11 23.04
N LEU A 124 6.75 -30.67 22.18
CA LEU A 124 5.53 -31.34 22.60
C LEU A 124 5.78 -32.80 22.98
N HIS A 125 5.09 -33.28 24.00
CA HIS A 125 5.08 -34.71 24.32
C HIS A 125 4.48 -35.52 23.15
N PRO A 126 5.04 -36.68 22.77
CA PRO A 126 4.59 -37.46 21.61
C PRO A 126 3.09 -37.74 21.55
N ASP A 127 2.47 -37.99 22.70
CA ASP A 127 1.03 -38.26 22.82
C ASP A 127 0.13 -37.04 22.50
N ASP A 128 0.68 -35.82 22.59
CA ASP A 128 -0.06 -34.57 22.35
C ASP A 128 0.26 -33.98 20.96
N VAL A 129 1.14 -34.63 20.19
CA VAL A 129 1.45 -34.27 18.80
C VAL A 129 0.23 -34.56 17.93
N GLY A 130 -0.40 -33.52 17.41
CA GLY A 130 -1.62 -33.60 16.58
C GLY A 130 -2.93 -33.29 17.32
N ALA A 131 -2.88 -33.02 18.63
CA ALA A 131 -4.03 -32.49 19.36
C ALA A 131 -4.28 -31.02 18.96
N VAL A 132 -5.34 -30.78 18.18
CA VAL A 132 -5.78 -29.43 17.81
C VAL A 132 -6.76 -28.92 18.87
N GLY A 133 -6.29 -28.10 19.80
CA GLY A 133 -7.13 -27.47 20.81
C GLY A 133 -6.42 -26.36 21.59
N THR A 134 -7.20 -25.39 22.05
CA THR A 134 -6.84 -24.39 23.06
C THR A 134 -7.01 -25.03 24.44
N GLY A 135 -5.93 -25.22 25.19
CA GLY A 135 -5.94 -25.79 26.54
C GLY A 135 -4.58 -26.32 27.00
N PRO A 136 -4.48 -26.90 28.22
CA PRO A 136 -3.24 -27.45 28.75
C PRO A 136 -2.74 -28.65 27.93
N GLN A 137 -1.48 -28.63 27.52
CA GLN A 137 -0.79 -29.69 26.77
C GLN A 137 0.53 -30.06 27.47
N ARG A 138 1.02 -31.28 27.27
CA ARG A 138 2.32 -31.69 27.81
C ARG A 138 3.44 -31.26 26.86
N TYR A 139 4.37 -30.50 27.40
CA TYR A 139 5.63 -30.13 26.78
C TYR A 139 6.78 -30.89 27.45
N LEU A 140 7.89 -31.09 26.74
CA LEU A 140 9.08 -31.74 27.24
C LEU A 140 10.06 -30.69 27.78
N HIS A 141 10.34 -30.77 29.08
CA HIS A 141 11.45 -30.06 29.69
C HIS A 141 12.79 -30.61 29.16
N LYS A 142 13.86 -29.82 29.24
CA LYS A 142 15.21 -30.15 28.73
C LYS A 142 15.78 -31.47 29.25
N ASP A 143 15.41 -31.88 30.46
CA ASP A 143 15.81 -33.15 31.07
C ASP A 143 14.94 -34.35 30.64
N GLY A 144 13.98 -34.13 29.74
CA GLY A 144 13.06 -35.13 29.20
C GLY A 144 11.80 -35.34 30.04
N THR A 145 11.61 -34.59 31.13
CA THR A 145 10.39 -34.69 31.95
C THR A 145 9.22 -33.94 31.30
N PRO A 146 7.99 -34.49 31.33
CA PRO A 146 6.82 -33.80 30.81
C PRO A 146 6.33 -32.73 31.79
N VAL A 147 6.13 -31.51 31.29
CA VAL A 147 5.54 -30.36 31.99
C VAL A 147 4.24 -30.00 31.30
N VAL A 148 3.16 -29.86 32.06
CA VAL A 148 1.88 -29.41 31.49
C VAL A 148 1.92 -27.89 31.40
N LEU A 149 1.69 -27.35 30.21
CA LEU A 149 1.64 -25.91 29.94
C LEU A 149 0.40 -25.57 29.12
N GLU A 150 -0.17 -24.41 29.35
CA GLU A 150 -1.23 -23.84 28.53
C GLU A 150 -0.62 -22.99 27.41
N ALA A 151 -1.10 -23.19 26.18
CA ALA A 151 -0.63 -22.50 25.00
C ALA A 151 -1.71 -21.57 24.44
N SER A 152 -1.43 -20.27 24.38
CA SER A 152 -2.18 -19.31 23.58
C SER A 152 -1.45 -19.09 22.25
N ARG A 153 -2.16 -19.15 21.13
CA ARG A 153 -1.59 -19.05 19.78
C ARG A 153 -2.35 -18.03 18.96
N ASP A 154 -1.62 -17.15 18.29
CA ASP A 154 -2.21 -16.26 17.29
C ASP A 154 -1.42 -16.27 15.98
N THR A 155 -2.13 -16.03 14.88
CA THR A 155 -1.61 -16.12 13.52
C THR A 155 -1.01 -14.80 13.10
N ARG A 156 0.32 -14.78 12.95
CA ARG A 156 1.04 -13.64 12.37
C ARG A 156 0.66 -13.52 10.89
N ARG A 157 0.28 -12.33 10.43
CA ARG A 157 -0.07 -12.05 9.03
C ARG A 157 0.84 -10.98 8.44
N ASP A 158 1.14 -11.05 7.14
CA ASP A 158 1.84 -9.97 6.44
C ASP A 158 0.90 -8.80 6.09
N ALA A 159 1.46 -7.75 5.49
CA ALA A 159 0.75 -6.56 5.04
C ALA A 159 -0.35 -6.84 3.99
N LEU A 160 -0.36 -8.03 3.40
CA LEU A 160 -1.35 -8.50 2.43
C LEU A 160 -2.38 -9.45 3.07
N GLY A 161 -2.31 -9.68 4.39
CA GLY A 161 -3.23 -10.51 5.15
C GLY A 161 -2.91 -12.01 5.15
N PHE A 162 -1.83 -12.45 4.50
CA PHE A 162 -1.44 -13.86 4.47
C PHE A 162 -0.75 -14.26 5.76
N ALA A 163 -1.14 -15.39 6.35
CA ALA A 163 -0.51 -15.95 7.54
C ALA A 163 0.98 -16.21 7.28
N THR A 164 1.91 -15.59 8.00
CA THR A 164 3.38 -15.71 7.89
C THR A 164 4.03 -16.53 9.00
N GLY A 165 3.26 -16.92 10.03
CA GLY A 165 3.72 -17.69 11.17
C GLY A 165 2.72 -17.62 12.32
N THR A 166 3.14 -18.02 13.51
CA THR A 166 2.35 -17.91 14.74
C THR A 166 3.18 -17.37 15.90
N PHE A 167 2.57 -16.55 16.73
CA PHE A 167 3.08 -16.25 18.06
C PHE A 167 2.45 -17.23 19.05
N THR A 168 3.28 -17.93 19.82
CA THR A 168 2.84 -18.89 20.83
C THR A 168 3.31 -18.44 22.21
N VAL A 169 2.39 -18.31 23.15
CA VAL A 169 2.68 -18.01 24.56
C VAL A 169 2.39 -19.25 25.40
N LEU A 170 3.42 -19.78 26.06
CA LEU A 170 3.35 -20.94 26.95
C LEU A 170 3.43 -20.50 28.41
N ARG A 171 2.56 -21.06 29.25
CA ARG A 171 2.44 -20.72 30.68
C ARG A 171 2.11 -21.96 31.50
N GLU A 172 2.42 -21.94 32.79
CA GLU A 172 1.88 -22.96 33.71
C GLU A 172 0.34 -22.88 33.74
N PRO A 173 -0.37 -24.01 33.75
CA PRO A 173 -1.82 -24.04 33.80
C PRO A 173 -2.28 -23.49 35.15
N SER A 174 -3.13 -22.48 35.12
CA SER A 174 -3.65 -21.87 36.35
C SER A 174 -4.62 -22.82 37.06
N GLU A 175 -4.30 -23.26 38.28
CA GLU A 175 -5.25 -23.98 39.15
C GLU A 175 -6.37 -23.02 39.59
N GLY A 176 -7.44 -22.92 38.79
CA GLY A 176 -8.68 -22.25 39.19
C GLY A 176 -8.64 -20.74 39.45
N ASN A 177 -7.48 -20.08 39.31
CA ASN A 177 -7.35 -18.63 39.42
C ASN A 177 -7.14 -18.02 38.03
N LEU A 178 -7.95 -17.03 37.67
CA LEU A 178 -7.73 -16.22 36.48
C LEU A 178 -6.29 -15.68 36.46
N PRO A 179 -5.64 -15.59 35.28
CA PRO A 179 -4.28 -15.07 35.15
C PRO A 179 -4.18 -13.68 35.80
N SER A 180 -3.08 -13.38 36.50
CA SER A 180 -2.88 -12.07 37.16
C SER A 180 -2.91 -10.92 36.14
N VAL A 181 -3.21 -9.69 36.58
CA VAL A 181 -3.21 -8.51 35.70
C VAL A 181 -1.90 -8.35 34.94
N ALA A 182 -0.76 -8.59 35.60
CA ALA A 182 0.55 -8.56 34.95
C ALA A 182 0.65 -9.59 33.81
N GLN A 183 0.13 -10.80 34.02
CA GLN A 183 0.11 -11.85 33.00
C GLN A 183 -0.88 -11.56 31.86
N ARG A 184 -2.00 -10.89 32.13
CA ARG A 184 -2.97 -10.47 31.10
C ARG A 184 -2.43 -9.35 30.24
N ILE A 185 -1.87 -8.31 30.85
CA ILE A 185 -1.19 -7.20 30.15
C ILE A 185 -0.01 -7.71 29.32
N ALA A 186 0.83 -8.60 29.86
CA ALA A 186 1.94 -9.19 29.11
C ALA A 186 1.47 -10.08 27.94
N GLY A 187 0.34 -10.76 28.11
CA GLY A 187 -0.30 -11.53 27.03
C GLY A 187 -0.79 -10.63 25.91
N ALA A 188 -1.45 -9.52 26.27
CA ALA A 188 -1.90 -8.52 25.31
C ALA A 188 -0.73 -7.92 24.52
N VAL A 189 0.39 -7.57 25.16
CA VAL A 189 1.58 -7.06 24.44
C VAL A 189 2.16 -8.07 23.45
N ALA A 190 2.10 -9.37 23.78
CA ALA A 190 2.61 -10.43 22.90
C ALA A 190 1.68 -10.74 21.72
N LEU A 191 0.38 -10.49 21.86
CA LEU A 191 -0.64 -10.83 20.87
C LEU A 191 -1.11 -9.62 20.04
N GLU A 192 -1.13 -8.43 20.63
CA GLU A 192 -1.69 -7.22 20.03
C GLU A 192 -0.58 -6.26 19.55
N PRO A 193 -0.40 -6.11 18.23
CA PRO A 193 0.63 -5.21 17.69
C PRO A 193 0.20 -3.74 17.64
N ASP A 194 -1.10 -3.42 17.87
CA ASP A 194 -1.62 -2.05 17.79
C ASP A 194 -1.37 -1.26 19.10
N PRO A 195 -0.60 -0.16 19.05
CA PRO A 195 -0.35 0.69 20.22
C PRO A 195 -1.61 1.27 20.89
N ILE A 196 -2.65 1.59 20.13
CA ILE A 196 -3.87 2.23 20.65
C ILE A 196 -4.69 1.22 21.44
N GLU A 197 -4.78 -0.01 20.94
CA GLU A 197 -5.49 -1.09 21.63
C GLU A 197 -4.76 -1.50 22.91
N LEU A 198 -3.42 -1.53 22.91
CA LEU A 198 -2.64 -1.80 24.11
C LEU A 198 -2.87 -0.80 25.25
N PHE A 199 -2.96 0.51 24.95
CA PHE A 199 -3.29 1.50 25.99
C PHE A 199 -4.69 1.30 26.57
N THR A 200 -5.64 0.86 25.73
CA THR A 200 -7.01 0.58 26.13
C THR A 200 -7.06 -0.65 27.03
N ILE A 201 -6.41 -1.75 26.62
CA ILE A 201 -6.33 -2.99 27.42
C ILE A 201 -5.71 -2.71 28.79
N VAL A 202 -4.62 -1.92 28.86
CA VAL A 202 -4.02 -1.53 30.14
C VAL A 202 -5.02 -0.80 31.04
N ALA A 203 -5.84 0.10 30.48
CA ALA A 203 -6.86 0.82 31.25
C ALA A 203 -8.01 -0.09 31.69
N GLU A 204 -8.46 -1.02 30.84
CA GLU A 204 -9.49 -2.01 31.15
C GLU A 204 -9.06 -2.96 32.26
N GLU A 205 -7.84 -3.49 32.16
CA GLU A 205 -7.26 -4.41 33.13
C GLU A 205 -7.04 -3.73 34.49
N ALA A 206 -6.57 -2.48 34.48
CA ALA A 206 -6.46 -1.68 35.69
C ALA A 206 -7.85 -1.37 36.29
N GLY A 207 -8.85 -1.10 35.47
CA GLY A 207 -10.23 -0.85 35.89
C GLY A 207 -10.86 -2.05 36.60
N SER A 208 -10.72 -3.22 35.98
CA SER A 208 -11.20 -4.49 36.54
C SER A 208 -10.53 -4.82 37.88
N GLU A 209 -9.22 -4.63 38.00
CA GLU A 209 -8.48 -4.95 39.23
C GLU A 209 -8.73 -3.95 40.37
N LEU A 210 -8.84 -2.66 40.04
CA LEU A 210 -9.06 -1.61 41.03
C LEU A 210 -10.53 -1.52 41.48
N ASN A 211 -11.46 -2.10 40.71
CA ASN A 211 -12.90 -2.07 40.95
C ASN A 211 -13.41 -0.63 41.18
N VAL A 212 -13.01 0.26 40.29
CA VAL A 212 -13.42 1.68 40.24
C VAL A 212 -14.34 1.91 39.04
N PRO A 213 -15.11 3.01 38.96
CA PRO A 213 -16.01 3.24 37.83
C PRO A 213 -15.29 3.77 36.57
N ALA A 214 -14.05 4.26 36.69
CA ALA A 214 -13.27 4.75 35.57
C ALA A 214 -11.76 4.75 35.83
N VAL A 215 -10.98 4.46 34.77
CA VAL A 215 -9.53 4.54 34.71
C VAL A 215 -9.12 5.21 33.41
N ALA A 216 -8.12 6.09 33.47
CA ALA A 216 -7.57 6.76 32.30
C ALA A 216 -6.04 6.75 32.32
N LEU A 217 -5.44 6.42 31.19
CA LEU A 217 -4.02 6.56 30.95
C LEU A 217 -3.77 7.89 30.22
N VAL A 218 -3.05 8.81 30.85
CA VAL A 218 -2.80 10.15 30.34
C VAL A 218 -1.31 10.32 30.04
N ARG A 219 -0.97 10.58 28.78
CA ARG A 219 0.40 10.89 28.34
C ARG A 219 0.66 12.39 28.52
N PHE A 220 1.84 12.76 29.02
CA PHE A 220 2.25 14.16 29.12
C PHE A 220 2.81 14.69 27.79
N GLU A 221 2.35 15.87 27.37
CA GLU A 221 2.76 16.50 26.12
C GLU A 221 3.73 17.67 26.34
N ARG A 222 4.53 17.99 25.30
CA ARG A 222 5.53 19.07 25.34
C ARG A 222 4.94 20.50 25.41
N GLY A 223 3.63 20.65 25.58
CA GLY A 223 2.93 21.93 25.76
C GLY A 223 2.42 22.18 27.19
N GLY A 224 2.68 21.28 28.14
CA GLY A 224 2.17 21.40 29.52
C GLY A 224 0.72 20.94 29.71
N PHE A 225 0.21 20.14 28.78
CA PHE A 225 -1.09 19.47 28.89
C PHE A 225 -0.91 17.95 28.75
N GLY A 226 -1.92 17.18 29.12
CA GLY A 226 -1.97 15.73 28.99
C GLY A 226 -2.95 15.29 27.89
N THR A 227 -2.72 14.13 27.30
CA THR A 227 -3.66 13.49 26.35
C THR A 227 -4.06 12.14 26.90
N VAL A 228 -5.36 11.85 27.00
CA VAL A 228 -5.86 10.51 27.30
C VAL A 228 -5.51 9.61 26.12
N VAL A 229 -4.73 8.56 26.32
CA VAL A 229 -4.34 7.62 25.25
C VAL A 229 -4.99 6.25 25.41
N GLY A 230 -5.50 5.94 26.60
CA GLY A 230 -6.32 4.76 26.87
C GLY A 230 -7.27 5.08 28.02
N ALA A 231 -8.48 4.50 27.98
CA ALA A 231 -9.44 4.70 29.04
C ALA A 231 -10.42 3.54 29.13
N TRP A 232 -10.87 3.28 30.35
CA TRP A 232 -11.96 2.38 30.66
C TRP A 232 -12.91 3.08 31.63
N GLN A 233 -14.21 2.94 31.43
CA GLN A 233 -15.22 3.60 32.24
C GLN A 233 -16.52 2.79 32.16
N GLU A 234 -17.29 2.77 33.25
CA GLU A 234 -18.62 2.17 33.24
C GLU A 234 -19.53 2.86 32.21
N PRO A 235 -20.48 2.15 31.60
CA PRO A 235 -21.27 2.64 30.46
C PRO A 235 -21.98 3.99 30.67
N GLU A 236 -22.25 4.32 31.93
CA GLU A 236 -23.00 5.50 32.39
C GLU A 236 -22.12 6.75 32.58
N MET A 237 -20.79 6.59 32.63
CA MET A 237 -19.81 7.65 32.91
C MET A 237 -18.95 7.86 31.66
N ARG A 238 -19.30 8.79 30.75
CA ARG A 238 -18.63 8.98 29.45
C ARG A 238 -17.74 10.22 29.37
N GLU A 239 -16.93 10.49 30.39
CA GLU A 239 -16.20 11.75 30.50
C GLU A 239 -14.74 11.71 29.99
N ARG A 240 -14.12 10.52 29.79
CA ARG A 240 -12.69 10.43 29.45
C ARG A 240 -12.41 9.47 28.29
N ALA A 241 -12.77 9.86 27.07
CA ALA A 241 -12.43 9.08 25.88
C ALA A 241 -10.95 9.27 25.47
N PRO A 242 -10.28 8.26 24.87
CA PRO A 242 -8.99 8.45 24.22
C PRO A 242 -9.01 9.61 23.20
N GLY A 243 -7.94 10.41 23.16
CA GLY A 243 -7.85 11.66 22.40
C GLY A 243 -8.30 12.91 23.17
N THR A 244 -8.90 12.76 24.35
CA THR A 244 -9.29 13.90 25.19
C THR A 244 -8.06 14.61 25.75
N THR A 245 -8.03 15.93 25.65
CA THR A 245 -6.99 16.77 26.28
C THR A 245 -7.33 17.00 27.75
N VAL A 246 -6.35 16.84 28.62
CA VAL A 246 -6.45 17.03 30.07
C VAL A 246 -5.52 18.17 30.47
N ASP A 247 -6.04 19.15 31.18
CA ASP A 247 -5.21 20.21 31.75
C ASP A 247 -4.35 19.62 32.89
N LEU A 248 -3.07 19.98 32.96
CA LEU A 248 -2.14 19.50 33.99
C LEU A 248 -2.04 20.48 35.16
N ASP A 249 -3.17 21.08 35.54
CA ASP A 249 -3.25 21.89 36.74
C ASP A 249 -3.16 21.02 38.02
N THR A 250 -2.68 21.60 39.11
CA THR A 250 -2.52 20.88 40.39
C THR A 250 -3.85 20.58 41.10
N SER A 251 -5.00 20.92 40.50
CA SER A 251 -6.32 20.58 41.04
C SER A 251 -6.77 19.18 40.62
N THR A 252 -6.16 18.61 39.57
CA THR A 252 -6.41 17.24 39.11
C THR A 252 -5.34 16.27 39.60
N PRO A 253 -5.66 14.97 39.79
CA PRO A 253 -4.64 13.95 40.08
C PRO A 253 -3.53 13.91 39.02
N ALA A 254 -3.88 14.10 37.75
CA ALA A 254 -2.92 14.10 36.65
C ALA A 254 -1.89 15.24 36.75
N GLY A 255 -2.34 16.47 37.02
CA GLY A 255 -1.44 17.62 37.17
C GLY A 255 -0.66 17.61 38.49
N GLN A 256 -1.20 17.03 39.57
CA GLN A 256 -0.43 16.77 40.79
C GLN A 256 0.72 15.78 40.55
N VAL A 257 0.46 14.67 39.85
CA VAL A 257 1.51 13.73 39.46
C VAL A 257 2.52 14.37 38.51
N PHE A 258 2.07 15.20 37.58
CA PHE A 258 2.96 15.94 36.67
C PHE A 258 3.89 16.90 37.43
N ALA A 259 3.37 17.63 38.42
CA ALA A 259 4.13 18.59 39.21
C ALA A 259 5.10 17.92 40.21
N GLU A 260 4.65 16.87 40.89
CA GLU A 260 5.40 16.25 41.99
C GLU A 260 6.22 15.03 41.56
N GLY A 261 5.90 14.42 40.42
CA GLY A 261 6.60 13.26 39.88
C GLY A 261 6.48 12.00 40.74
N ARG A 262 5.48 11.91 41.63
CA ARG A 262 5.21 10.78 42.53
C ARG A 262 3.72 10.42 42.54
N ALA A 263 3.37 9.26 43.09
CA ALA A 263 1.97 8.87 43.25
C ALA A 263 1.24 9.78 44.25
N VAL A 264 -0.02 10.07 43.94
CA VAL A 264 -0.96 10.89 44.73
C VAL A 264 -2.32 10.17 44.78
N PRO A 265 -3.26 10.58 45.65
CA PRO A 265 -4.60 10.02 45.64
C PRO A 265 -5.24 10.16 44.25
N GLY A 266 -5.63 9.02 43.66
CA GLY A 266 -6.26 8.97 42.34
C GLY A 266 -5.31 9.03 41.14
N GLY A 267 -3.99 9.10 41.34
CA GLY A 267 -3.02 9.15 40.23
C GLY A 267 -1.67 8.50 40.57
N ALA A 268 -1.18 7.64 39.69
CA ALA A 268 0.15 7.04 39.79
C ALA A 268 0.99 7.29 38.53
N PRO A 269 2.27 7.68 38.66
CA PRO A 269 3.12 8.00 37.52
C PRO A 269 3.47 6.76 36.70
N ILE A 270 3.38 6.91 35.38
CA ILE A 270 3.92 5.96 34.41
C ILE A 270 5.25 6.52 33.90
N ARG A 271 6.30 5.70 34.00
CA ARG A 271 7.65 6.06 33.59
C ARG A 271 8.13 5.14 32.49
N ILE A 272 8.90 5.71 31.56
CA ILE A 272 9.66 4.95 30.56
C ILE A 272 11.13 5.20 30.86
N GLY A 273 11.82 4.16 31.34
CA GLY A 273 13.12 4.32 31.99
C GLY A 273 13.02 5.25 33.21
N ASN A 274 13.93 6.22 33.33
CA ASN A 274 13.93 7.19 34.43
C ASN A 274 13.11 8.46 34.16
N LYS A 275 12.34 8.53 33.06
CA LYS A 275 11.59 9.73 32.67
C LYS A 275 10.10 9.57 32.93
N PRO A 276 9.42 10.60 33.49
CA PRO A 276 7.96 10.60 33.55
C PRO A 276 7.41 10.67 32.13
N TRP A 277 6.59 9.70 31.76
CA TRP A 277 5.90 9.65 30.47
C TRP A 277 4.45 10.13 30.61
N GLY A 278 3.80 9.76 31.71
CA GLY A 278 2.39 10.05 31.92
C GLY A 278 1.92 9.61 33.30
N VAL A 279 0.62 9.41 33.43
CA VAL A 279 -0.05 9.06 34.68
C VAL A 279 -1.22 8.11 34.41
N LEU A 280 -1.36 7.09 35.26
CA LEU A 280 -2.54 6.27 35.37
C LEU A 280 -3.46 6.91 36.42
N VAL A 281 -4.64 7.35 35.99
CA VAL A 281 -5.61 8.07 36.81
C VAL A 281 -6.78 7.14 37.11
N ALA A 282 -7.08 6.95 38.39
CA ALA A 282 -8.18 6.12 38.88
C ALA A 282 -8.69 6.71 40.20
N GLU A 283 -9.67 7.61 40.12
CA GLU A 283 -10.21 8.28 41.30
C GLU A 283 -10.98 7.29 42.19
N GLY A 284 -10.74 7.37 43.50
CA GLY A 284 -11.32 6.43 44.47
C GLY A 284 -10.59 5.10 44.62
N ALA A 285 -9.54 4.84 43.83
CA ALA A 285 -8.70 3.65 43.98
C ALA A 285 -7.80 3.70 45.23
N ASP A 286 -7.46 2.54 45.78
CA ASP A 286 -6.42 2.42 46.80
C ASP A 286 -5.06 2.87 46.23
N PRO A 287 -4.36 3.84 46.86
CA PRO A 287 -3.13 4.39 46.31
C PRO A 287 -1.99 3.37 46.14
N ALA A 288 -1.90 2.37 47.01
CA ALA A 288 -0.83 1.37 46.92
C ALA A 288 -1.07 0.40 45.77
N ARG A 289 -2.33 -0.04 45.58
CA ARG A 289 -2.72 -0.88 44.43
C ARG A 289 -2.58 -0.13 43.10
N LEU A 290 -3.01 1.13 43.05
CA LEU A 290 -2.88 1.97 41.86
C LEU A 290 -1.40 2.17 41.47
N ALA A 291 -0.52 2.39 42.45
CA ALA A 291 0.91 2.49 42.22
C ALA A 291 1.51 1.16 41.70
N SER A 292 1.14 0.03 42.29
CA SER A 292 1.58 -1.30 41.85
C SER A 292 1.15 -1.61 40.42
N LEU A 293 -0.09 -1.27 40.04
CA LEU A 293 -0.60 -1.45 38.68
C LEU A 293 0.06 -0.51 37.68
N ALA A 294 0.32 0.73 38.08
CA ALA A 294 1.07 1.66 37.24
C ALA A 294 2.48 1.13 36.97
N GLU A 295 3.15 0.53 37.95
CA GLU A 295 4.45 -0.13 37.74
C GLU A 295 4.37 -1.31 36.76
N ILE A 296 3.38 -2.19 36.92
CA ILE A 296 3.14 -3.32 35.99
C ILE A 296 2.87 -2.82 34.56
N ALA A 297 2.09 -1.75 34.42
CA ALA A 297 1.71 -1.17 33.14
C ALA A 297 2.87 -0.48 32.40
N GLN A 298 3.95 -0.08 33.09
CA GLN A 298 5.06 0.67 32.47
C GLN A 298 5.67 -0.06 31.28
N GLY A 299 5.83 -1.39 31.35
CA GLY A 299 6.39 -2.18 30.24
C GLY A 299 5.51 -2.15 28.99
N ALA A 300 4.20 -2.38 29.16
CA ALA A 300 3.23 -2.34 28.06
C ALA A 300 3.09 -0.94 27.47
N VAL A 301 3.06 0.09 28.32
CA VAL A 301 3.03 1.48 27.88
C VAL A 301 4.32 1.87 27.15
N ALA A 302 5.48 1.40 27.60
CA ALA A 302 6.75 1.64 26.92
C ALA A 302 6.77 0.99 25.54
N TYR A 303 6.29 -0.25 25.41
CA TYR A 303 6.16 -0.93 24.13
C TYR A 303 5.17 -0.21 23.21
N ALA A 304 3.98 0.14 23.69
CA ALA A 304 2.99 0.86 22.91
C ALA A 304 3.49 2.24 22.47
N ASP A 305 4.14 3.00 23.35
CA ASP A 305 4.75 4.30 23.01
C ASP A 305 5.88 4.14 21.99
N ALA A 306 6.75 3.13 22.14
CA ALA A 306 7.82 2.85 21.19
C ALA A 306 7.26 2.41 19.83
N SER A 307 6.27 1.52 19.80
CA SER A 307 5.60 1.05 18.59
C SER A 307 4.84 2.19 17.89
N ALA A 308 4.11 3.03 18.64
CA ALA A 308 3.49 4.24 18.12
C ALA A 308 4.51 5.24 17.58
N GLN A 309 5.68 5.39 18.23
CA GLN A 309 6.73 6.30 17.77
C GLN A 309 7.50 5.75 16.58
N LEU A 310 7.72 4.45 16.49
CA LEU A 310 8.26 3.76 15.32
C LEU A 310 7.30 3.86 14.13
N GLY A 311 6.00 3.76 14.37
CA GLY A 311 4.94 4.15 13.42
C GLY A 311 5.04 5.63 13.03
N SER A 312 5.23 6.55 13.98
CA SER A 312 5.27 8.00 13.75
C SER A 312 6.46 8.51 12.94
N LEU A 313 7.53 7.72 12.81
CA LEU A 313 8.72 8.08 12.02
C LEU A 313 8.51 7.92 10.51
N GLY A 314 7.37 7.40 10.09
CA GLY A 314 7.00 7.20 8.69
C GLY A 314 5.50 7.29 8.42
N THR A 315 4.79 8.20 9.10
CA THR A 315 3.33 8.43 8.92
C THR A 315 2.96 9.86 8.52
N ARG A 316 3.94 10.73 8.23
CA ARG A 316 3.69 12.09 7.71
C ARG A 316 4.44 12.31 6.41
N ASP A 317 3.75 12.91 5.46
CA ASP A 317 4.32 13.27 4.18
C ASP A 317 5.33 14.43 4.32
N SER A 318 6.51 14.24 3.76
CA SER A 318 7.64 15.18 3.90
C SER A 318 7.45 16.54 3.23
N ILE A 319 6.49 16.65 2.31
CA ILE A 319 6.21 17.88 1.54
C ILE A 319 5.07 18.66 2.19
N THR A 320 3.98 17.98 2.56
CA THR A 320 2.74 18.60 3.04
C THR A 320 2.61 18.62 4.56
N ASN A 321 3.41 17.81 5.27
CA ASN A 321 3.32 17.58 6.70
C ASN A 321 1.96 17.03 7.18
N LEU A 322 1.10 16.59 6.25
CA LEU A 322 -0.11 15.86 6.55
C LEU A 322 0.22 14.39 6.88
N PRO A 323 -0.66 13.67 7.60
CA PRO A 323 -0.62 12.21 7.64
C PRO A 323 -0.50 11.61 6.24
N ASP A 324 0.31 10.58 6.08
CA ASP A 324 0.53 9.93 4.78
C ASP A 324 -0.47 8.80 4.50
N HIS A 325 -0.27 8.10 3.37
CA HIS A 325 -1.14 7.01 2.93
C HIS A 325 -1.33 5.93 3.99
N ARG A 326 -0.27 5.56 4.73
CA ARG A 326 -0.37 4.52 5.76
C ARG A 326 -1.24 5.00 6.92
N ALA A 327 -0.98 6.21 7.40
CA ALA A 327 -1.73 6.82 8.50
C ALA A 327 -3.23 6.95 8.18
N PHE A 328 -3.53 7.30 6.93
CA PHE A 328 -4.89 7.38 6.43
C PHE A 328 -5.65 6.05 6.55
N HIS A 329 -5.07 4.94 6.06
CA HIS A 329 -5.74 3.64 6.09
C HIS A 329 -5.96 3.12 7.50
N GLU A 330 -4.99 3.34 8.40
CA GLU A 330 -5.11 3.00 9.82
C GLU A 330 -6.26 3.80 10.47
N GLN A 331 -6.32 5.12 10.23
CA GLN A 331 -7.35 6.00 10.77
C GLN A 331 -8.74 5.75 10.18
N LEU A 332 -8.85 5.49 8.88
CA LEU A 332 -10.13 5.20 8.23
C LEU A 332 -10.75 3.92 8.82
N ARG A 333 -9.95 2.88 8.99
CA ARG A 333 -10.42 1.62 9.61
C ARG A 333 -10.87 1.84 11.05
N ALA A 334 -10.11 2.63 11.83
CA ALA A 334 -10.47 2.95 13.20
C ALA A 334 -11.79 3.74 13.28
N GLU A 335 -11.95 4.78 12.47
CA GLU A 335 -13.14 5.64 12.47
C GLU A 335 -14.38 4.91 11.93
N VAL A 336 -14.24 4.02 10.94
CA VAL A 336 -15.36 3.18 10.48
C VAL A 336 -15.83 2.24 11.59
N ARG A 337 -14.90 1.54 12.26
CA ARG A 337 -15.26 0.68 13.40
C ARG A 337 -15.95 1.46 14.50
N ARG A 338 -15.46 2.67 14.81
CA ARG A 338 -16.04 3.57 15.81
C ARG A 338 -17.44 4.02 15.41
N ALA A 339 -17.62 4.47 14.17
CA ALA A 339 -18.89 4.94 13.65
C ALA A 339 -19.95 3.83 13.63
N GLN A 340 -19.59 2.61 13.18
CA GLN A 340 -20.48 1.45 13.21
C GLN A 340 -20.87 1.07 14.65
N ARG A 341 -19.90 1.00 15.57
CA ARG A 341 -20.15 0.66 16.98
C ARG A 341 -21.11 1.62 17.67
N HIS A 342 -21.10 2.89 17.28
CA HIS A 342 -21.88 3.95 17.93
C HIS A 342 -23.05 4.46 17.09
N GLU A 343 -23.35 3.81 15.96
CA GLU A 343 -24.38 4.23 15.00
C GLU A 343 -24.26 5.72 14.64
N ARG A 344 -23.04 6.16 14.34
CA ARG A 344 -22.74 7.54 13.97
C ARG A 344 -22.49 7.66 12.48
N ALA A 345 -22.89 8.80 11.92
CA ALA A 345 -22.54 9.16 10.57
C ALA A 345 -21.02 9.29 10.42
N LEU A 346 -20.50 8.95 9.24
CA LEU A 346 -19.11 9.13 8.87
C LEU A 346 -19.09 9.39 7.37
N SER A 347 -18.38 10.43 6.95
CA SER A 347 -18.13 10.72 5.53
C SER A 347 -16.65 10.63 5.22
N LEU A 348 -16.35 10.23 3.99
CA LEU A 348 -15.02 10.25 3.42
C LEU A 348 -15.03 11.11 2.16
N VAL A 349 -14.06 12.02 2.06
CA VAL A 349 -13.86 12.86 0.88
C VAL A 349 -12.48 12.56 0.31
N LEU A 350 -12.42 12.23 -0.97
CA LEU A 350 -11.17 12.19 -1.74
C LEU A 350 -11.05 13.43 -2.59
N VAL A 351 -9.89 14.08 -2.57
CA VAL A 351 -9.61 15.30 -3.35
C VAL A 351 -8.38 15.06 -4.21
N ASN A 352 -8.46 15.39 -5.49
CA ASN A 352 -7.34 15.33 -6.42
C ASN A 352 -7.12 16.68 -7.10
N LEU A 353 -5.85 17.10 -7.24
CA LEU A 353 -5.50 18.31 -7.97
C LEU A 353 -5.56 18.07 -9.49
N ASP A 354 -6.39 18.85 -10.19
CA ASP A 354 -6.55 18.68 -11.63
C ASP A 354 -5.29 19.15 -12.38
N GLY A 355 -4.89 18.39 -13.41
CA GLY A 355 -3.78 18.78 -14.27
C GLY A 355 -2.40 18.82 -13.59
N PHE A 356 -2.23 18.24 -12.40
CA PHE A 356 -0.99 18.34 -11.61
C PHE A 356 0.26 17.82 -12.35
N ARG A 357 0.11 16.84 -13.25
CA ARG A 357 1.21 16.39 -14.12
C ARG A 357 1.72 17.52 -15.02
N GLY A 358 0.81 18.26 -15.67
CA GLY A 358 1.15 19.39 -16.53
C GLY A 358 1.87 20.50 -15.76
N VAL A 359 1.47 20.77 -14.51
CA VAL A 359 2.18 21.72 -13.64
C VAL A 359 3.64 21.33 -13.42
N ASN A 360 3.92 20.04 -13.21
CA ASN A 360 5.30 19.55 -13.06
C ASN A 360 6.11 19.62 -14.36
N GLU A 361 5.47 19.37 -15.49
CA GLU A 361 6.10 19.40 -16.82
C GLU A 361 6.43 20.83 -17.25
N GLU A 362 5.52 21.78 -17.02
CA GLU A 362 5.66 23.18 -17.43
C GLU A 362 6.53 24.01 -16.46
N HIS A 363 6.34 23.84 -15.15
CA HIS A 363 6.97 24.69 -14.13
C HIS A 363 8.03 23.97 -13.28
N GLY A 364 8.22 22.67 -13.50
CA GLY A 364 9.21 21.85 -12.81
C GLY A 364 8.75 21.34 -11.45
N ARG A 365 9.40 20.26 -10.99
CA ARG A 365 9.02 19.50 -9.78
C ARG A 365 8.99 20.33 -8.49
N LEU A 366 9.88 21.32 -8.36
CA LEU A 366 9.91 22.21 -7.18
C LEU A 366 8.74 23.19 -7.14
N ALA A 367 8.13 23.51 -8.29
CA ALA A 367 6.88 24.27 -8.36
C ALA A 367 5.70 23.37 -8.00
N GLY A 368 5.68 22.14 -8.49
CA GLY A 368 4.71 21.12 -8.07
C GLY A 368 4.71 20.84 -6.57
N ASP A 369 5.89 20.71 -5.95
CA ASP A 369 6.02 20.54 -4.49
C ASP A 369 5.43 21.73 -3.72
N ARG A 370 5.62 22.96 -4.23
CA ARG A 370 5.03 24.18 -3.64
C ARG A 370 3.50 24.20 -3.80
N VAL A 371 2.99 23.78 -4.95
CA VAL A 371 1.54 23.64 -5.19
C VAL A 371 0.93 22.61 -4.24
N LEU A 372 1.58 21.46 -4.05
CA LEU A 372 1.12 20.43 -3.11
C LEU A 372 1.10 20.93 -1.67
N ALA A 373 2.18 21.58 -1.22
CA ALA A 373 2.26 22.13 0.13
C ALA A 373 1.19 23.21 0.35
N GLU A 374 0.94 24.06 -0.64
CA GLU A 374 -0.09 25.09 -0.56
C GLU A 374 -1.52 24.54 -0.58
N ALA A 375 -1.80 23.57 -1.47
CA ALA A 375 -3.09 22.89 -1.51
C ALA A 375 -3.38 22.19 -0.18
N ALA A 376 -2.39 21.49 0.39
CA ALA A 376 -2.49 20.88 1.70
C ALA A 376 -2.80 21.89 2.81
N ARG A 377 -2.18 23.08 2.79
CA ARG A 377 -2.49 24.16 3.74
C ARG A 377 -3.92 24.66 3.61
N ARG A 378 -4.41 24.87 2.39
CA ARG A 378 -5.79 25.32 2.12
C ARG A 378 -6.82 24.28 2.54
N LEU A 379 -6.52 23.00 2.29
CA LEU A 379 -7.33 21.89 2.77
C LEU A 379 -7.35 21.83 4.29
N ALA A 380 -6.20 21.85 4.95
CA ALA A 380 -6.09 21.82 6.41
C ALA A 380 -6.81 23.00 7.09
N ALA A 381 -6.84 24.17 6.46
CA ALA A 381 -7.60 25.33 6.95
C ALA A 381 -9.13 25.14 6.88
N SER A 382 -9.61 24.17 6.09
CA SER A 382 -11.03 23.84 5.95
C SER A 382 -11.50 22.75 6.93
N VAL A 383 -10.56 22.07 7.60
CA VAL A 383 -10.77 20.96 8.53
C VAL A 383 -11.28 21.45 9.89
N ARG A 384 -12.30 20.78 10.44
CA ARG A 384 -12.86 21.04 11.76
C ARG A 384 -12.23 20.14 12.83
N GLN A 385 -12.48 20.46 14.08
CA GLN A 385 -12.00 19.64 15.20
C GLN A 385 -12.54 18.21 15.10
N GLY A 386 -11.64 17.22 15.16
CA GLY A 386 -11.98 15.78 15.05
C GLY A 386 -11.94 15.23 13.63
N GLU A 387 -11.90 16.08 12.60
CA GLU A 387 -11.73 15.65 11.22
C GLU A 387 -10.24 15.48 10.88
N ILE A 388 -9.93 14.63 9.90
CA ILE A 388 -8.55 14.27 9.58
C ILE A 388 -8.33 14.40 8.07
N VAL A 389 -7.36 15.21 7.65
CA VAL A 389 -6.91 15.29 6.26
C VAL A 389 -5.53 14.67 6.11
N SER A 390 -5.35 13.86 5.08
CA SER A 390 -4.16 13.06 4.81
C SER A 390 -3.75 13.18 3.34
N ARG A 391 -2.46 13.00 3.03
CA ARG A 391 -1.97 12.85 1.66
C ARG A 391 -1.84 11.36 1.34
N VAL A 392 -2.63 10.89 0.39
CA VAL A 392 -2.72 9.45 0.04
C VAL A 392 -2.01 9.10 -1.27
N GLY A 393 -1.63 10.10 -2.07
CA GLY A 393 -0.93 9.86 -3.33
C GLY A 393 -0.08 11.05 -3.77
N ALA A 394 0.39 11.01 -5.02
CA ALA A 394 1.23 12.06 -5.59
C ALA A 394 0.55 13.44 -5.56
N ASP A 395 -0.73 13.48 -5.89
CA ASP A 395 -1.61 14.64 -6.05
C ASP A 395 -3.00 14.40 -5.42
N HIS A 396 -3.10 13.38 -4.57
CA HIS A 396 -4.35 12.94 -3.93
C HIS A 396 -4.32 13.17 -2.42
N PHE A 397 -5.43 13.67 -1.91
CA PHE A 397 -5.71 13.88 -0.49
C PHE A 397 -6.97 13.12 -0.10
N ALA A 398 -7.03 12.67 1.14
CA ALA A 398 -8.21 12.07 1.73
C ALA A 398 -8.58 12.82 3.01
N TRP A 399 -9.88 13.02 3.23
CA TRP A 399 -10.40 13.75 4.37
C TRP A 399 -11.50 12.90 5.01
N ILE A 400 -11.25 12.46 6.23
CA ILE A 400 -12.16 11.69 7.07
C ILE A 400 -12.96 12.69 7.91
N LEU A 401 -14.29 12.61 7.82
CA LEU A 401 -15.22 13.48 8.54
C LEU A 401 -16.11 12.64 9.47
N PRO A 402 -15.66 12.39 10.71
CA PRO A 402 -16.49 11.72 11.72
C PRO A 402 -17.77 12.52 11.99
N GLU A 403 -18.83 11.82 12.38
CA GLU A 403 -20.12 12.39 12.75
C GLU A 403 -20.74 13.28 11.65
N THR A 404 -20.43 12.99 10.40
CA THR A 404 -20.85 13.78 9.24
C THR A 404 -21.56 12.91 8.22
N GLU A 405 -22.80 13.29 7.89
CA GLU A 405 -23.60 12.68 6.81
C GLU A 405 -23.12 13.14 5.42
N GLY A 406 -23.36 12.35 4.38
CA GLY A 406 -22.75 12.58 3.07
C GLY A 406 -23.07 13.93 2.43
N LEU A 407 -24.26 14.51 2.64
CA LEU A 407 -24.56 15.85 2.14
C LEU A 407 -23.70 16.92 2.82
N ASN A 408 -23.48 16.81 4.13
CA ASN A 408 -22.59 17.70 4.87
C ASN A 408 -21.12 17.47 4.49
N GLY A 409 -20.74 16.21 4.22
CA GLY A 409 -19.45 15.86 3.63
C GLY A 409 -19.23 16.53 2.27
N TRP A 410 -20.24 16.52 1.39
CA TRP A 410 -20.23 17.19 0.10
C TRP A 410 -20.09 18.72 0.22
N ILE A 411 -20.82 19.35 1.15
CA ILE A 411 -20.68 20.79 1.43
C ILE A 411 -19.26 21.11 1.93
N GLY A 412 -18.66 20.22 2.75
CA GLY A 412 -17.26 20.32 3.17
C GLY A 412 -16.29 20.26 1.98
N ALA A 413 -16.47 19.27 1.11
CA ALA A 413 -15.68 19.08 -0.10
C ALA A 413 -15.77 20.27 -1.06
N GLU A 414 -16.96 20.83 -1.32
CA GLU A 414 -17.11 22.03 -2.15
C GLU A 414 -16.39 23.25 -1.57
N ARG A 415 -16.38 23.39 -0.24
CA ARG A 415 -15.65 24.46 0.43
C ARG A 415 -14.14 24.30 0.24
N ALA A 416 -13.64 23.09 0.44
CA ALA A 416 -12.24 22.73 0.22
C ALA A 416 -11.80 22.97 -1.23
N ARG A 417 -12.61 22.53 -2.20
CA ARG A 417 -12.38 22.75 -3.64
C ARG A 417 -12.28 24.24 -3.98
N ARG A 418 -13.26 25.03 -3.53
CA ARG A 418 -13.25 26.49 -3.75
C ARG A 418 -12.08 27.16 -3.04
N ALA A 419 -11.68 26.68 -1.86
CA ALA A 419 -10.50 27.20 -1.18
C ALA A 419 -9.24 26.97 -2.03
N ILE A 420 -9.08 25.79 -2.64
CA ILE A 420 -7.98 25.48 -3.56
C ILE A 420 -7.97 26.42 -4.76
N SER A 421 -9.10 26.67 -5.43
CA SER A 421 -9.13 27.53 -6.63
C SER A 421 -9.24 29.03 -6.34
N SER A 422 -9.51 29.44 -5.10
CA SER A 422 -9.80 30.84 -4.72
C SER A 422 -8.66 31.83 -5.00
N THR A 423 -7.41 31.38 -4.95
CA THR A 423 -6.23 32.23 -5.08
C THR A 423 -5.22 31.56 -6.02
N PRO A 424 -4.65 32.25 -7.01
CA PRO A 424 -3.60 31.68 -7.85
C PRO A 424 -2.41 31.17 -7.03
N PHE A 425 -1.81 30.08 -7.47
CA PHE A 425 -0.58 29.54 -6.91
C PHE A 425 0.62 30.33 -7.45
N GLU A 426 1.52 30.71 -6.56
CA GLU A 426 2.68 31.54 -6.90
C GLU A 426 3.54 30.88 -7.98
N GLY A 427 3.68 31.56 -9.12
CA GLY A 427 4.51 31.10 -10.25
C GLY A 427 3.89 29.99 -11.11
N VAL A 428 2.65 29.56 -10.84
CA VAL A 428 1.93 28.52 -11.60
C VAL A 428 0.59 29.02 -12.14
N GLY A 429 -0.12 29.87 -11.39
CA GLY A 429 -1.46 30.33 -11.77
C GLY A 429 -2.56 29.52 -11.09
N THR A 430 -3.75 29.46 -11.69
CA THR A 430 -4.91 28.81 -11.08
C THR A 430 -4.78 27.28 -11.18
N VAL A 431 -4.89 26.60 -10.04
CA VAL A 431 -5.02 25.13 -9.97
C VAL A 431 -6.37 24.81 -9.36
N THR A 432 -7.08 23.86 -9.96
CA THR A 432 -8.39 23.39 -9.51
C THR A 432 -8.27 22.00 -8.88
N ALA A 433 -9.36 21.53 -8.29
CA ALA A 433 -9.41 20.18 -7.73
C ALA A 433 -10.75 19.52 -8.01
N SER A 434 -10.73 18.21 -8.19
CA SER A 434 -11.91 17.36 -8.24
C SER A 434 -12.06 16.61 -6.92
N ALA A 435 -13.30 16.40 -6.47
CA ALA A 435 -13.58 15.70 -5.22
C ALA A 435 -14.68 14.64 -5.34
N GLY A 436 -14.49 13.51 -4.66
CA GLY A 436 -15.46 12.44 -4.52
C GLY A 436 -15.82 12.23 -3.06
N VAL A 437 -17.12 12.12 -2.76
CA VAL A 437 -17.62 11.96 -1.40
C VAL A 437 -18.41 10.66 -1.28
N SER A 438 -18.16 9.90 -0.23
CA SER A 438 -19.01 8.79 0.21
C SER A 438 -19.32 8.94 1.69
N ASP A 439 -20.35 8.23 2.14
CA ASP A 439 -20.69 8.13 3.55
C ASP A 439 -20.93 6.67 3.94
N LEU A 440 -20.93 6.40 5.24
CA LEU A 440 -21.01 5.05 5.79
C LEU A 440 -22.43 4.46 5.73
N GLU A 441 -23.43 5.20 5.23
CA GLU A 441 -24.81 4.71 5.18
C GLU A 441 -24.93 3.53 4.21
N GLY A 442 -25.27 2.35 4.74
CA GLY A 442 -25.39 1.12 3.93
C GLY A 442 -24.06 0.48 3.51
N VAL A 443 -22.93 0.94 4.06
CA VAL A 443 -21.58 0.48 3.72
C VAL A 443 -21.02 -0.50 4.76
N GLY A 444 -20.47 -1.63 4.33
CA GLY A 444 -20.00 -2.72 5.18
C GLY A 444 -18.65 -2.46 5.87
N GLY A 445 -17.80 -1.59 5.33
CA GLY A 445 -16.49 -1.31 5.92
C GLY A 445 -15.66 -0.23 5.23
N ALA A 446 -14.44 -0.02 5.72
CA ALA A 446 -13.53 1.04 5.28
C ALA A 446 -13.12 0.92 3.81
N ASP A 447 -12.84 -0.30 3.34
CA ASP A 447 -12.41 -0.52 1.96
C ASP A 447 -13.54 -0.21 0.97
N GLU A 448 -14.79 -0.55 1.33
CA GLU A 448 -15.97 -0.22 0.53
C GLU A 448 -16.26 1.29 0.55
N LEU A 449 -16.19 1.93 1.73
CA LEU A 449 -16.36 3.37 1.86
C LEU A 449 -15.37 4.15 0.97
N LEU A 450 -14.10 3.71 0.97
CA LEU A 450 -13.06 4.25 0.10
C LEU A 450 -13.39 4.02 -1.39
N ALA A 451 -13.75 2.79 -1.75
CA ALA A 451 -14.10 2.45 -3.12
C ALA A 451 -15.29 3.29 -3.65
N LEU A 452 -16.28 3.62 -2.81
CA LEU A 452 -17.41 4.48 -3.23
C LEU A 452 -16.99 5.94 -3.40
N ALA A 453 -16.11 6.47 -2.54
CA ALA A 453 -15.56 7.81 -2.73
C ALA A 453 -14.73 7.92 -4.02
N GLU A 454 -13.99 6.85 -4.37
CA GLU A 454 -13.25 6.76 -5.63
C GLU A 454 -14.20 6.80 -6.85
N VAL A 455 -15.40 6.22 -6.77
CA VAL A 455 -16.43 6.36 -7.84
C VAL A 455 -16.67 7.82 -8.14
N ALA A 456 -17.01 8.53 -7.07
CA ALA A 456 -17.47 9.89 -7.13
C ALA A 456 -16.35 10.80 -7.63
N LEU A 457 -15.11 10.51 -7.23
CA LEU A 457 -13.93 11.24 -7.71
C LEU A 457 -13.69 11.02 -9.21
N VAL A 458 -13.84 9.78 -9.69
CA VAL A 458 -13.73 9.48 -11.13
C VAL A 458 -14.78 10.25 -11.93
N HIS A 459 -16.02 10.32 -11.42
CA HIS A 459 -17.08 11.11 -12.06
C HIS A 459 -16.79 12.61 -12.08
N ALA A 460 -16.28 13.15 -10.97
CA ALA A 460 -15.86 14.54 -10.91
C ALA A 460 -14.79 14.89 -11.96
N LYS A 461 -13.85 13.96 -12.19
CA LYS A 461 -12.82 14.13 -13.22
C LYS A 461 -13.38 14.01 -14.64
N SER A 462 -14.23 13.02 -14.90
CA SER A 462 -14.80 12.80 -16.23
C SER A 462 -15.79 13.90 -16.64
N SER A 463 -16.36 14.66 -15.69
CA SER A 463 -17.19 15.84 -15.97
C SER A 463 -16.41 17.09 -16.39
N GLY A 464 -15.10 16.99 -16.63
CA GLY A 464 -14.24 18.10 -17.03
C GLY A 464 -13.40 18.71 -15.89
N GLY A 465 -13.36 18.07 -14.73
CA GLY A 465 -12.62 18.56 -13.55
C GLY A 465 -13.32 19.70 -12.81
N ASP A 466 -12.66 20.24 -11.78
CA ASP A 466 -13.16 21.30 -10.90
C ASP A 466 -14.58 21.06 -10.34
N ALA A 467 -14.91 19.80 -10.04
CA ALA A 467 -16.24 19.38 -9.59
C ALA A 467 -16.19 18.52 -8.33
N THR A 468 -17.31 18.47 -7.60
CA THR A 468 -17.50 17.56 -6.46
C THR A 468 -18.73 16.69 -6.69
N PHE A 469 -18.58 15.37 -6.60
CA PHE A 469 -19.69 14.43 -6.62
C PHE A 469 -19.82 13.72 -5.27
N ARG A 470 -21.06 13.43 -4.86
CA ARG A 470 -21.36 12.50 -3.75
C ARG A 470 -21.85 11.21 -4.36
N HIS A 471 -21.29 10.10 -3.93
CA HIS A 471 -21.75 8.76 -4.29
C HIS A 471 -23.24 8.59 -4.01
N SER A 472 -23.91 7.89 -4.93
CA SER A 472 -25.31 7.48 -4.84
C SER A 472 -25.49 6.20 -5.65
N ASP A 473 -26.51 5.40 -5.36
CA ASP A 473 -26.82 4.19 -6.15
C ASP A 473 -27.05 4.48 -7.64
N GLU A 474 -27.51 5.68 -7.98
CA GLU A 474 -27.69 6.12 -9.36
C GLU A 474 -26.33 6.39 -10.03
N LEU A 475 -25.41 7.04 -9.31
CA LEU A 475 -24.02 7.20 -9.73
C LEU A 475 -23.30 5.86 -9.83
N ASP A 476 -23.59 4.88 -8.97
CA ASP A 476 -22.99 3.55 -9.03
C ASP A 476 -23.46 2.73 -10.23
N ARG A 477 -24.66 2.99 -10.77
CA ARG A 477 -25.11 2.38 -12.03
C ARG A 477 -24.37 2.97 -13.23
N THR A 478 -24.18 4.29 -13.25
CA THR A 478 -23.37 4.97 -14.27
C THR A 478 -21.87 4.65 -14.12
N ALA A 479 -21.41 4.43 -12.89
CA ALA A 479 -20.05 4.02 -12.56
C ALA A 479 -19.80 2.54 -12.80
N GLY A 480 -20.79 1.68 -12.63
CA GLY A 480 -20.69 0.25 -12.93
C GLY A 480 -20.32 0.04 -14.38
N GLU A 481 -20.95 0.80 -15.28
CA GLU A 481 -20.60 0.85 -16.71
C GLU A 481 -19.14 1.34 -16.91
N LEU A 482 -18.73 2.45 -16.29
CA LEU A 482 -17.37 3.00 -16.42
C LEU A 482 -16.26 2.20 -15.69
N ARG A 483 -16.58 1.47 -14.62
CA ARG A 483 -15.67 0.68 -13.77
C ARG A 483 -15.48 -0.73 -14.29
N ASP A 484 -16.53 -1.33 -14.84
CA ASP A 484 -16.39 -2.56 -15.61
C ASP A 484 -15.59 -2.28 -16.88
N ASP A 485 -15.72 -1.09 -17.49
CA ASP A 485 -14.87 -0.67 -18.60
C ASP A 485 -13.39 -0.57 -18.21
N GLU A 486 -13.03 0.16 -17.13
CA GLU A 486 -11.63 0.35 -16.74
C GLU A 486 -10.99 -0.92 -16.13
N ARG A 487 -11.73 -1.69 -15.31
CA ARG A 487 -11.26 -2.99 -14.78
C ARG A 487 -11.21 -4.04 -15.88
N GLY A 488 -12.18 -4.06 -16.78
CA GLY A 488 -12.21 -4.86 -17.99
C GLY A 488 -10.99 -4.59 -18.84
N LEU A 489 -10.74 -3.33 -19.18
CA LEU A 489 -9.59 -2.92 -19.99
C LEU A 489 -8.25 -3.25 -19.30
N LYS A 490 -8.12 -3.06 -17.98
CA LYS A 490 -6.92 -3.48 -17.24
C LYS A 490 -6.68 -4.99 -17.31
N ARG A 491 -7.74 -5.82 -17.21
CA ARG A 491 -7.65 -7.28 -17.37
C ARG A 491 -7.28 -7.65 -18.80
N LEU A 492 -7.91 -7.04 -19.81
CA LEU A 492 -7.60 -7.28 -21.22
C LEU A 492 -6.16 -6.91 -21.57
N ARG A 493 -5.64 -5.80 -21.02
CA ARG A 493 -4.23 -5.43 -21.18
C ARG A 493 -3.26 -6.41 -20.53
N ALA A 494 -3.62 -6.99 -19.38
CA ALA A 494 -2.81 -8.03 -18.77
C ALA A 494 -2.76 -9.29 -19.65
N LEU A 495 -3.91 -9.70 -20.19
CA LEU A 495 -4.01 -10.83 -21.11
C LEU A 495 -3.27 -10.58 -22.44
N ALA A 496 -3.37 -9.37 -23.00
CA ALA A 496 -2.64 -8.99 -24.21
C ALA A 496 -1.12 -9.02 -23.99
N ARG A 497 -0.64 -8.58 -22.82
CA ARG A 497 0.78 -8.69 -22.45
C ARG A 497 1.24 -10.13 -22.27
N GLU A 498 0.39 -10.99 -21.71
CA GLU A 498 0.67 -12.42 -21.58
C GLU A 498 0.78 -13.08 -22.96
N LEU A 499 -0.16 -12.78 -23.86
CA LEU A 499 -0.13 -13.20 -25.26
C LEU A 499 1.17 -12.74 -25.97
N ASP A 500 1.54 -11.46 -25.82
CA ASP A 500 2.77 -10.87 -26.39
C ASP A 500 4.04 -11.55 -25.85
N ALA A 501 4.03 -11.95 -24.56
CA ALA A 501 5.18 -12.58 -23.91
C ALA A 501 5.37 -14.05 -24.30
N GLU A 502 4.30 -14.72 -24.71
CA GLU A 502 4.34 -16.12 -25.16
C GLU A 502 4.80 -16.30 -26.62
N ASP A 503 4.76 -15.24 -27.43
CA ASP A 503 5.25 -15.24 -28.82
C ASP A 503 6.63 -14.57 -28.94
N PRO A 504 7.72 -15.33 -29.19
CA PRO A 504 9.05 -14.75 -29.28
C PRO A 504 9.16 -13.78 -30.47
N GLY A 505 9.20 -12.48 -30.18
CA GLY A 505 9.22 -11.40 -31.16
C GLY A 505 8.03 -10.44 -31.06
N MET A 506 7.03 -10.75 -30.23
CA MET A 506 5.92 -9.85 -29.90
C MET A 506 6.08 -9.17 -28.53
N GLU A 507 7.19 -9.38 -27.82
CA GLU A 507 7.41 -8.79 -26.49
C GLU A 507 7.30 -7.25 -26.56
N GLY A 508 6.28 -6.70 -25.88
CA GLY A 508 5.98 -5.26 -25.85
C GLY A 508 5.34 -4.70 -27.13
N HIS A 509 4.91 -5.55 -28.07
CA HIS A 509 4.25 -5.16 -29.32
C HIS A 509 3.01 -4.30 -29.07
N SER A 510 2.09 -4.77 -28.23
CA SER A 510 0.84 -4.07 -27.93
C SER A 510 1.08 -2.65 -27.38
N GLU A 511 2.16 -2.45 -26.61
CA GLU A 511 2.52 -1.14 -26.08
C GLU A 511 3.15 -0.21 -27.12
N ARG A 512 4.00 -0.74 -28.01
CA ARG A 512 4.60 0.04 -29.11
C ARG A 512 3.53 0.51 -30.09
N VAL A 513 2.62 -0.39 -30.47
CA VAL A 513 1.48 -0.06 -31.34
C VAL A 513 0.57 0.97 -30.68
N ALA A 514 0.25 0.83 -29.38
CA ALA A 514 -0.56 1.81 -28.67
C ALA A 514 0.04 3.21 -28.62
N ARG A 515 1.35 3.32 -28.33
CA ARG A 515 2.05 4.62 -28.31
C ARG A 515 2.09 5.27 -29.69
N LEU A 516 2.31 4.48 -30.75
CA LEU A 516 2.34 5.02 -32.11
C LEU A 516 0.94 5.44 -32.57
N ALA A 517 -0.09 4.65 -32.28
CA ALA A 517 -1.47 4.96 -32.63
C ALA A 517 -1.94 6.28 -31.97
N GLU A 518 -1.58 6.50 -30.69
CA GLU A 518 -1.85 7.77 -29.98
C GLU A 518 -1.21 8.96 -30.71
N LYS A 519 0.08 8.86 -31.03
CA LYS A 519 0.83 9.92 -31.74
C LYS A 519 0.24 10.20 -33.12
N LEU A 520 -0.13 9.14 -33.85
CA LEU A 520 -0.75 9.25 -35.17
C LEU A 520 -2.10 10.00 -35.09
N ALA A 521 -2.95 9.66 -34.11
CA ALA A 521 -4.22 10.33 -33.89
C ALA A 521 -4.04 11.82 -33.57
N VAL A 522 -3.12 12.16 -32.66
CA VAL A 522 -2.83 13.56 -32.32
C VAL A 522 -2.39 14.36 -33.56
N VAL A 523 -1.49 13.80 -34.38
CA VAL A 523 -0.98 14.48 -35.59
C VAL A 523 -2.00 14.52 -36.73
N ALA A 524 -2.92 13.55 -36.76
CA ALA A 524 -4.09 13.57 -37.64
C ALA A 524 -5.15 14.61 -37.21
N GLY A 525 -4.95 15.28 -36.07
CA GLY A 525 -5.81 16.36 -35.58
C GLY A 525 -6.96 15.89 -34.69
N TRP A 526 -6.87 14.67 -34.14
CA TRP A 526 -7.85 14.18 -33.17
C TRP A 526 -7.68 14.89 -31.83
N SER A 527 -8.76 14.96 -31.05
CA SER A 527 -8.66 15.47 -29.68
C SER A 527 -7.86 14.48 -28.80
N PRO A 528 -7.23 14.96 -27.71
CA PRO A 528 -6.49 14.09 -26.80
C PRO A 528 -7.32 12.92 -26.27
N GLU A 529 -8.61 13.14 -26.01
CA GLU A 529 -9.52 12.10 -25.53
C GLU A 529 -9.72 10.98 -26.56
N TRP A 530 -9.89 11.34 -27.83
CA TRP A 530 -10.01 10.37 -28.93
C TRP A 530 -8.69 9.63 -29.20
N ALA A 531 -7.54 10.31 -29.06
CA ALA A 531 -6.23 9.69 -29.18
C ALA A 531 -5.97 8.65 -28.08
N VAL A 532 -6.33 8.97 -26.82
CA VAL A 532 -6.26 8.02 -25.70
C VAL A 532 -7.17 6.81 -25.93
N ARG A 533 -8.39 7.02 -26.43
CA ARG A 533 -9.30 5.91 -26.76
C ARG A 533 -8.72 4.99 -27.83
N LEU A 534 -8.04 5.53 -28.84
CA LEU A 534 -7.36 4.72 -29.85
C LEU A 534 -6.19 3.94 -29.25
N ALA A 535 -5.41 4.55 -28.35
CA ALA A 535 -4.33 3.87 -27.64
C ALA A 535 -4.83 2.73 -26.74
N GLN A 536 -6.02 2.88 -26.13
CA GLN A 536 -6.67 1.82 -25.36
C GLN A 536 -7.01 0.61 -26.23
N VAL A 537 -7.60 0.85 -27.40
CA VAL A 537 -7.93 -0.18 -28.39
C VAL A 537 -6.68 -0.86 -28.92
N ALA A 538 -5.68 -0.08 -29.31
CA ALA A 538 -4.41 -0.58 -29.82
C ALA A 538 -3.70 -1.51 -28.83
N ALA A 539 -3.81 -1.24 -27.52
CA ALA A 539 -3.20 -2.09 -26.49
C ALA A 539 -3.85 -3.47 -26.31
N VAL A 540 -5.02 -3.70 -26.93
CA VAL A 540 -5.79 -4.95 -26.80
C VAL A 540 -6.28 -5.50 -28.15
N HIS A 541 -5.81 -4.94 -29.27
CA HIS A 541 -6.32 -5.25 -30.61
C HIS A 541 -6.25 -6.75 -30.97
N ASP A 542 -5.22 -7.42 -30.46
CA ASP A 542 -4.92 -8.83 -30.72
C ASP A 542 -5.47 -9.82 -29.70
N VAL A 543 -6.23 -9.37 -28.69
CA VAL A 543 -6.74 -10.24 -27.60
C VAL A 543 -7.60 -11.41 -28.11
N GLY A 544 -8.19 -11.29 -29.30
CA GLY A 544 -8.94 -12.35 -29.95
C GLY A 544 -8.11 -13.59 -30.29
N LYS A 545 -6.78 -13.47 -30.41
CA LYS A 545 -5.87 -14.60 -30.68
C LYS A 545 -5.85 -15.63 -29.54
N LEU A 546 -6.31 -15.28 -28.34
CA LEU A 546 -6.50 -16.21 -27.21
C LEU A 546 -7.48 -17.35 -27.53
N SER A 547 -8.35 -17.18 -28.51
CA SER A 547 -9.32 -18.21 -28.92
C SER A 547 -8.76 -19.17 -29.97
N LEU A 548 -7.53 -18.97 -30.44
CA LEU A 548 -6.85 -19.86 -31.38
C LEU A 548 -6.17 -21.01 -30.63
N GLY A 549 -6.13 -22.20 -31.23
CA GLY A 549 -5.38 -23.33 -30.69
C GLY A 549 -3.86 -23.08 -30.75
N ASP A 550 -3.11 -23.62 -29.78
CA ASP A 550 -1.65 -23.52 -29.73
C ASP A 550 -0.96 -24.00 -31.02
N ASP A 551 -1.56 -24.98 -31.70
CA ASP A 551 -1.09 -25.56 -32.96
C ASP A 551 -1.22 -24.60 -34.15
N VAL A 552 -2.17 -23.67 -34.09
CA VAL A 552 -2.37 -22.61 -35.08
C VAL A 552 -1.53 -21.38 -34.73
N LEU A 553 -1.57 -20.96 -33.46
CA LEU A 553 -0.89 -19.76 -32.99
C LEU A 553 0.65 -19.89 -33.07
N ARG A 554 1.20 -21.08 -32.76
CA ARG A 554 2.66 -21.31 -32.71
C ARG A 554 3.23 -22.02 -33.95
N LYS A 555 2.47 -22.10 -35.04
CA LYS A 555 2.88 -22.82 -36.24
C LYS A 555 4.08 -22.11 -36.91
N SER A 556 5.22 -22.79 -36.97
CA SER A 556 6.46 -22.27 -37.60
C SER A 556 6.45 -22.30 -39.14
N GLY A 557 5.36 -22.77 -39.76
CA GLY A 557 5.19 -22.89 -41.21
C GLY A 557 3.92 -22.21 -41.69
N PRO A 558 3.64 -22.18 -43.00
CA PRO A 558 2.45 -21.53 -43.52
C PRO A 558 1.18 -22.15 -42.91
N LEU A 559 0.23 -21.28 -42.56
CA LEU A 559 -1.12 -21.69 -42.17
C LEU A 559 -1.85 -22.26 -43.40
N ASP A 560 -2.65 -23.30 -43.21
CA ASP A 560 -3.57 -23.80 -44.22
C ASP A 560 -4.84 -22.92 -44.31
N GLU A 561 -5.75 -23.23 -45.24
CA GLU A 561 -6.94 -22.41 -45.47
C GLU A 561 -7.87 -22.31 -44.24
N LEU A 562 -8.00 -23.39 -43.46
CA LEU A 562 -8.87 -23.42 -42.27
C LEU A 562 -8.21 -22.65 -41.12
N GLU A 563 -6.92 -22.83 -40.94
CA GLU A 563 -6.11 -22.09 -39.95
C GLU A 563 -6.07 -20.58 -40.27
N LEU A 564 -5.98 -20.21 -41.55
CA LEU A 564 -6.08 -18.82 -42.01
C LEU A 564 -7.47 -18.22 -41.76
N GLU A 565 -8.53 -19.00 -41.98
CA GLU A 565 -9.89 -18.57 -41.67
C GLU A 565 -10.07 -18.35 -40.16
N GLN A 566 -9.53 -19.24 -39.33
CA GLN A 566 -9.51 -19.07 -37.87
C GLN A 566 -8.73 -17.81 -37.46
N MET A 567 -7.53 -17.60 -38.02
CA MET A 567 -6.72 -16.41 -37.75
C MET A 567 -7.48 -15.13 -38.15
N ARG A 568 -8.20 -15.12 -39.28
CA ARG A 568 -8.96 -13.95 -39.75
C ARG A 568 -10.16 -13.59 -38.87
N ASN A 569 -10.60 -14.49 -37.98
CA ASN A 569 -11.73 -14.25 -37.08
C ASN A 569 -11.31 -13.53 -35.78
N HIS A 570 -10.01 -13.44 -35.48
CA HIS A 570 -9.54 -12.80 -34.23
C HIS A 570 -10.01 -11.34 -34.04
N PRO A 571 -10.23 -10.50 -35.07
CA PRO A 571 -10.73 -9.14 -34.84
C PRO A 571 -12.16 -9.14 -34.29
N ASP A 572 -13.03 -10.01 -34.82
CA ASP A 572 -14.41 -10.16 -34.35
C ASP A 572 -14.44 -10.77 -32.95
N THR A 573 -13.68 -11.83 -32.71
CA THR A 573 -13.54 -12.45 -31.38
C THR A 573 -12.93 -11.48 -30.36
N GLY A 574 -11.95 -10.66 -30.75
CA GLY A 574 -11.35 -9.64 -29.89
C GLY A 574 -12.37 -8.57 -29.47
N ALA A 575 -13.22 -8.14 -30.40
CA ALA A 575 -14.32 -7.22 -30.09
C ALA A 575 -15.42 -7.86 -29.22
N GLU A 576 -15.70 -9.16 -29.38
CA GLU A 576 -16.60 -9.89 -28.48
C GLU A 576 -16.04 -9.99 -27.06
N ILE A 577 -14.75 -10.31 -26.92
CA ILE A 577 -14.05 -10.36 -25.62
C ILE A 577 -14.03 -8.99 -24.94
N ALA A 578 -13.88 -7.92 -25.72
CA ALA A 578 -13.76 -6.56 -25.20
C ALA A 578 -15.08 -5.81 -25.02
N VAL A 579 -16.23 -6.45 -25.26
CA VAL A 579 -17.56 -5.78 -25.31
C VAL A 579 -17.97 -5.09 -24.01
N ASN A 580 -17.48 -5.55 -22.87
CA ASN A 580 -17.74 -4.96 -21.54
C ASN A 580 -16.59 -4.07 -21.04
N ALA A 581 -15.62 -3.78 -21.91
CA ALA A 581 -14.41 -3.02 -21.60
C ALA A 581 -14.26 -1.75 -22.46
N LEU A 582 -14.95 -1.71 -23.60
CA LEU A 582 -14.78 -0.73 -24.67
C LEU A 582 -16.14 -0.34 -25.24
N ASP A 583 -16.29 0.93 -25.59
CA ASP A 583 -17.53 1.42 -26.21
C ASP A 583 -17.69 0.96 -27.68
N PRO A 584 -18.90 1.07 -28.26
CA PRO A 584 -19.18 0.57 -29.61
C PRO A 584 -18.25 1.11 -30.71
N GLU A 585 -17.78 2.35 -30.57
CA GLU A 585 -16.86 2.96 -31.54
C GLU A 585 -15.47 2.32 -31.43
N GLN A 586 -14.96 2.13 -30.21
CA GLN A 586 -13.70 1.42 -29.94
C GLN A 586 -13.74 -0.04 -30.42
N LEU A 587 -14.86 -0.73 -30.20
CA LEU A 587 -15.08 -2.08 -30.70
C LEU A 587 -15.05 -2.13 -32.23
N SER A 588 -15.57 -1.11 -32.92
CA SER A 588 -15.49 -1.02 -34.38
C SER A 588 -14.06 -0.93 -34.88
N TRP A 589 -13.18 -0.23 -34.15
CA TRP A 589 -11.77 -0.12 -34.53
C TRP A 589 -11.04 -1.46 -34.38
N ILE A 590 -11.35 -2.24 -33.33
CA ILE A 590 -10.84 -3.61 -33.17
C ILE A 590 -11.35 -4.49 -34.30
N ARG A 591 -12.64 -4.47 -34.65
CA ARG A 591 -13.16 -5.36 -35.71
C ARG A 591 -12.52 -5.13 -37.07
N HIS A 592 -12.16 -3.89 -37.38
CA HIS A 592 -11.78 -3.48 -38.73
C HIS A 592 -10.31 -3.13 -38.89
N HIS A 593 -9.44 -3.42 -37.92
CA HIS A 593 -8.02 -3.05 -37.99
C HIS A 593 -7.21 -3.79 -39.06
N HIS A 594 -7.74 -4.90 -39.61
CA HIS A 594 -7.16 -5.61 -40.77
C HIS A 594 -7.84 -5.27 -42.11
N GLU A 595 -8.72 -4.28 -42.14
CA GLU A 595 -9.26 -3.76 -43.40
C GLU A 595 -8.16 -3.00 -44.16
N ARG A 596 -8.15 -3.15 -45.48
CA ARG A 596 -7.23 -2.45 -46.38
C ARG A 596 -7.98 -1.36 -47.12
N TRP A 597 -7.33 -0.21 -47.34
CA TRP A 597 -7.95 0.92 -48.03
C TRP A 597 -8.57 0.55 -49.40
N ASP A 598 -7.94 -0.37 -50.13
CA ASP A 598 -8.40 -0.90 -51.42
C ASP A 598 -9.57 -1.92 -51.35
N GLY A 599 -10.04 -2.29 -50.15
CA GLY A 599 -11.12 -3.25 -49.95
C GLY A 599 -10.71 -4.72 -50.02
N THR A 600 -9.41 -5.02 -50.07
CA THR A 600 -8.90 -6.41 -50.10
C THR A 600 -8.61 -7.00 -48.72
N GLY A 601 -8.89 -6.23 -47.65
CA GLY A 601 -8.73 -6.65 -46.25
C GLY A 601 -9.85 -7.55 -45.74
N TYR A 602 -9.94 -7.69 -44.42
CA TYR A 602 -10.92 -8.53 -43.73
C TYR A 602 -11.28 -7.90 -42.37
N PRO A 603 -12.39 -8.30 -41.71
CA PRO A 603 -13.36 -9.34 -42.09
C PRO A 603 -14.45 -8.88 -43.08
N SER A 604 -14.75 -7.58 -43.14
CA SER A 604 -15.91 -7.02 -43.84
C SER A 604 -15.61 -6.50 -45.25
N ARG A 605 -14.33 -6.40 -45.64
CA ARG A 605 -13.88 -5.87 -46.94
C ARG A 605 -14.34 -4.44 -47.18
N LEU A 606 -14.27 -3.64 -46.12
CA LEU A 606 -14.55 -2.21 -46.19
C LEU A 606 -13.44 -1.52 -46.99
N SER A 607 -13.78 -0.46 -47.73
CA SER A 607 -12.82 0.29 -48.54
C SER A 607 -12.95 1.78 -48.30
N GLY A 608 -11.83 2.49 -48.46
CA GLY A 608 -11.77 3.94 -48.26
C GLY A 608 -12.31 4.39 -46.90
N GLU A 609 -13.13 5.43 -46.93
CA GLU A 609 -13.72 6.06 -45.74
C GLU A 609 -14.80 5.21 -45.06
N LEU A 610 -15.21 4.08 -45.64
CA LEU A 610 -16.10 3.14 -44.96
C LEU A 610 -15.37 2.41 -43.82
N ILE A 611 -14.03 2.36 -43.85
CA ILE A 611 -13.22 1.83 -42.76
C ILE A 611 -13.24 2.87 -41.62
N PRO A 612 -13.59 2.47 -40.37
CA PRO A 612 -13.59 3.38 -39.24
C PRO A 612 -12.26 4.13 -39.09
N ALA A 613 -12.33 5.39 -38.69
CA ALA A 613 -11.15 6.26 -38.67
C ALA A 613 -10.03 5.74 -37.74
N GLY A 614 -10.39 5.13 -36.60
CA GLY A 614 -9.42 4.53 -35.69
C GLY A 614 -8.77 3.27 -36.26
N ALA A 615 -9.54 2.42 -36.96
CA ALA A 615 -9.01 1.23 -37.63
C ALA A 615 -7.96 1.59 -38.69
N ARG A 616 -8.17 2.68 -39.46
CA ARG A 616 -7.21 3.15 -40.47
C ARG A 616 -5.85 3.53 -39.87
N LEU A 617 -5.85 4.21 -38.71
CA LEU A 617 -4.63 4.58 -38.01
C LEU A 617 -3.98 3.38 -37.32
N LEU A 618 -4.78 2.49 -36.74
CA LEU A 618 -4.30 1.27 -36.08
C LEU A 618 -3.62 0.31 -37.05
N ALA A 619 -4.21 0.08 -38.23
CA ALA A 619 -3.64 -0.76 -39.28
C ALA A 619 -2.23 -0.30 -39.70
N LEU A 620 -2.01 1.02 -39.78
CA LEU A 620 -0.69 1.57 -40.06
C LEU A 620 0.26 1.39 -38.87
N ALA A 621 -0.20 1.61 -37.65
CA ALA A 621 0.63 1.46 -36.45
C ALA A 621 1.12 0.01 -36.25
N GLU A 622 0.25 -0.97 -36.48
CA GLU A 622 0.59 -2.40 -36.40
C GLU A 622 1.59 -2.80 -37.49
N ALA A 623 1.33 -2.40 -38.75
CA ALA A 623 2.24 -2.67 -39.84
C ALA A 623 3.61 -2.00 -39.64
N TRP A 624 3.64 -0.79 -39.08
CA TRP A 624 4.88 -0.10 -38.73
C TRP A 624 5.68 -0.87 -37.68
N ASP A 625 5.04 -1.31 -36.59
CA ASP A 625 5.73 -2.11 -35.56
C ASP A 625 6.26 -3.42 -36.16
N SER A 626 5.45 -4.07 -37.00
CA SER A 626 5.83 -5.28 -37.75
C SER A 626 7.05 -5.08 -38.65
N MET A 627 7.19 -3.91 -39.28
CA MET A 627 8.32 -3.60 -40.18
C MET A 627 9.59 -3.21 -39.42
N THR A 628 9.45 -2.56 -38.27
CA THR A 628 10.55 -1.92 -37.54
C THR A 628 11.04 -2.73 -36.33
N SER A 629 10.29 -3.74 -35.90
CA SER A 629 10.69 -4.67 -34.85
C SER A 629 11.38 -5.91 -35.42
N SER A 630 12.44 -6.40 -34.77
CA SER A 630 13.14 -7.63 -35.17
C SER A 630 12.27 -8.86 -34.90
N ARG A 631 11.92 -9.64 -35.94
CA ARG A 631 11.14 -10.90 -35.82
C ARG A 631 12.03 -12.13 -36.00
N LEU A 632 11.56 -13.29 -35.52
CA LEU A 632 12.18 -14.62 -35.71
C LEU A 632 12.51 -15.00 -37.17
N TYR A 633 11.96 -14.28 -38.16
CA TYR A 633 12.08 -14.60 -39.59
C TYR A 633 12.59 -13.45 -40.49
N GLY A 634 13.16 -12.37 -39.94
CA GLY A 634 13.77 -11.31 -40.75
C GLY A 634 14.39 -10.15 -39.96
N GLU A 635 15.42 -9.52 -40.54
CA GLU A 635 16.00 -8.29 -39.99
C GLU A 635 14.99 -7.14 -40.10
N ALA A 636 14.89 -6.33 -39.04
CA ALA A 636 14.02 -5.14 -39.02
C ALA A 636 14.41 -4.18 -40.16
N LEU A 637 13.41 -3.60 -40.83
CA LEU A 637 13.64 -2.57 -41.84
C LEU A 637 14.22 -1.32 -41.17
N SER A 638 15.06 -0.59 -41.91
CA SER A 638 15.44 0.75 -41.48
C SER A 638 14.19 1.64 -41.44
N ILE A 639 14.16 2.62 -40.53
CA ILE A 639 13.03 3.57 -40.43
C ILE A 639 12.75 4.26 -41.79
N SER A 640 13.80 4.54 -42.57
CA SER A 640 13.67 5.12 -43.91
C SER A 640 12.99 4.17 -44.90
N ASP A 641 13.33 2.87 -44.84
CA ASP A 641 12.75 1.86 -45.73
C ASP A 641 11.31 1.54 -45.34
N ALA A 642 11.01 1.44 -44.04
CA ALA A 642 9.65 1.28 -43.52
C ALA A 642 8.76 2.46 -43.94
N LEU A 643 9.26 3.70 -43.87
CA LEU A 643 8.53 4.87 -44.34
C LEU A 643 8.32 4.86 -45.86
N ALA A 644 9.33 4.42 -46.63
CA ALA A 644 9.20 4.27 -48.08
C ALA A 644 8.14 3.23 -48.46
N GLU A 645 8.05 2.15 -47.70
CA GLU A 645 7.05 1.11 -47.87
C GLU A 645 5.63 1.62 -47.53
N CYS A 646 5.46 2.32 -46.40
CA CYS A 646 4.19 2.98 -46.06
C CYS A 646 3.71 3.94 -47.17
N ARG A 647 4.63 4.71 -47.77
CA ARG A 647 4.32 5.59 -48.90
C ARG A 647 3.89 4.83 -50.13
N ARG A 648 4.57 3.72 -50.44
CA ARG A 648 4.28 2.87 -51.60
C ARG A 648 2.88 2.25 -51.51
N GLU A 649 2.48 1.87 -50.31
CA GLU A 649 1.18 1.24 -50.01
C GLU A 649 0.08 2.26 -49.63
N SER A 650 0.34 3.56 -49.71
CA SER A 650 -0.64 4.63 -49.51
C SER A 650 -1.74 4.57 -50.58
N GLY A 651 -3.00 4.49 -50.15
CA GLY A 651 -4.16 4.32 -51.02
C GLY A 651 -4.38 2.88 -51.50
N ALA A 652 -3.60 1.92 -51.02
CA ALA A 652 -3.79 0.49 -51.25
C ALA A 652 -4.00 -0.25 -49.92
N GLN A 653 -2.93 -0.49 -49.16
CA GLN A 653 -3.04 -1.02 -47.80
C GLN A 653 -3.50 0.05 -46.82
N PHE A 654 -2.83 1.21 -46.86
CA PHE A 654 -2.98 2.24 -45.84
C PHE A 654 -3.82 3.40 -46.35
N ALA A 655 -4.59 3.97 -45.43
CA ALA A 655 -5.29 5.21 -45.70
C ALA A 655 -4.29 6.36 -45.93
N PRO A 656 -4.45 7.19 -46.98
CA PRO A 656 -3.52 8.28 -47.26
C PRO A 656 -3.29 9.21 -46.05
N GLU A 657 -4.35 9.54 -45.31
CA GLU A 657 -4.27 10.39 -44.13
C GLU A 657 -3.46 9.78 -42.98
N ALA A 658 -3.44 8.44 -42.86
CA ALA A 658 -2.61 7.76 -41.86
C ALA A 658 -1.13 7.88 -42.22
N VAL A 659 -0.80 7.69 -43.51
CA VAL A 659 0.58 7.84 -44.02
C VAL A 659 1.05 9.28 -43.89
N GLU A 660 0.20 10.27 -44.21
CA GLU A 660 0.51 11.68 -43.98
C GLU A 660 0.80 12.00 -42.51
N ALA A 661 0.03 11.43 -41.58
CA ALA A 661 0.27 11.62 -40.14
C ALA A 661 1.63 11.04 -39.71
N LEU A 662 2.00 9.87 -40.22
CA LEU A 662 3.29 9.23 -39.98
C LEU A 662 4.45 10.07 -40.54
N GLU A 663 4.30 10.60 -41.76
CA GLU A 663 5.31 11.48 -42.36
C GLU A 663 5.52 12.76 -41.56
N ARG A 664 4.43 13.36 -41.04
CA ARG A 664 4.51 14.52 -40.15
C ARG A 664 5.21 14.18 -38.84
N LEU A 665 4.91 13.04 -38.22
CA LEU A 665 5.61 12.58 -37.02
C LEU A 665 7.12 12.39 -37.28
N TRP A 666 7.48 11.82 -38.44
CA TRP A 666 8.87 11.67 -38.85
C TRP A 666 9.55 13.02 -39.04
N ALA A 667 8.91 13.97 -39.73
CA ALA A 667 9.45 15.31 -39.95
C ALA A 667 9.64 16.10 -38.64
N LEU A 668 8.81 15.84 -37.63
CA LEU A 668 8.92 16.43 -36.29
C LEU A 668 9.99 15.75 -35.41
N GLY A 669 10.61 14.66 -35.88
CA GLY A 669 11.56 13.87 -35.08
C GLY A 669 10.91 13.15 -33.90
N ALA A 670 9.58 12.94 -33.94
CA ALA A 670 8.80 12.32 -32.85
C ALA A 670 8.78 10.78 -32.90
N ILE A 671 9.51 10.19 -33.85
CA ILE A 671 9.77 8.76 -34.02
C ILE A 671 11.25 8.55 -33.67
N ASP A 672 11.53 8.01 -32.47
CA ASP A 672 12.88 7.86 -31.93
C ASP A 672 13.41 6.44 -32.23
N PRO A 673 14.48 6.29 -33.04
CA PRO A 673 15.04 4.97 -33.38
C PRO A 673 15.62 4.19 -32.19
N VAL A 674 15.88 4.85 -31.06
CA VAL A 674 16.59 4.25 -29.90
C VAL A 674 15.64 3.95 -28.74
N ALA A 675 14.56 4.71 -28.58
CA ALA A 675 13.59 4.51 -27.50
C ALA A 675 12.68 3.30 -27.73
N ASP A 676 12.32 3.01 -28.99
CA ASP A 676 11.46 1.86 -29.32
C ASP A 676 12.22 0.52 -29.40
N ALA A 677 13.56 0.55 -29.41
CA ALA A 677 14.41 -0.65 -29.38
C ALA A 677 14.86 -1.07 -27.97
N ARG A 678 14.75 -0.21 -26.95
CA ARG A 678 15.31 -0.42 -25.60
C ARG A 678 14.36 -0.99 -24.54
N ALA A 679 13.12 -1.28 -24.90
CA ALA A 679 12.15 -1.86 -23.96
C ALA A 679 12.34 -3.37 -23.70
N THR A 680 13.34 -4.02 -24.30
CA THR A 680 13.59 -5.47 -24.21
C THR A 680 14.82 -5.86 -23.38
N ALA A 681 15.49 -4.92 -22.72
CA ALA A 681 16.62 -5.23 -21.85
C ALA A 681 16.85 -4.17 -20.77
N ASP A 682 16.20 -4.32 -19.60
CA ASP A 682 16.78 -4.06 -18.28
C ASP A 682 15.85 -4.51 -17.13
#